data_AF-A0A9Q7UGR2-F1
#
_entry.id   AF-A0A9Q7UGR2-F1
#
_cell.length_a   1.000
_cell.length_b   1.000
_cell.length_c   1.000
_cell.angle_alpha   90.00
_cell.angle_beta   90.00
_cell.angle_gamma   90.00
#
_symmetry.space_group_name_H-M   'P 1'
#
loop_
_entity.id
_entity.type
_entity.pdbx_description
1 polymer ?
#
loop_
_entity_poly.entity_id
_entity_poly.type
_entity_poly.pdbx_seq_one_letter_code
_entity_poly.pdbx_strand_id
1 'polypeptide(L)'
;MIVRVRSKDGNFRFELQPTDDASLLIQKVLETTPGADPNSLTFSNQPRGGEFEANTLKGSTLGELGIGHGHLLFAAYTETAAATADASSSSADAVPSTPTAQSSTALAASAAAAAAAAAVTSSSTTSSASSSRPKKLWETAKEHSVDTYWEAQECKITRKKDSQFCRHGPKGMCDYCMPLEPYDSKYQTENNIKHLSFHAYLRKRDIATNKPSQSFIPPLEEVNYTVKKPCPSGSHPSWPAGICTKCQPSAITLQRQPYRMVDHVEFAHPDLIENILTFWRSTATQRFGFLLGRYEAYPDVPMGIKAVVEAIHEPPQEGELDGLTLGVPWDEQPRIEKLAKLCGLEFVGMIYSDLSPADPTHQDPSMTGKVVCKRHKESFFLSGIETIFAAQLQLANPNPSRFSSSGRFNSKFVTCILSGTEDGAIDVSAYQISEQGMGMVQADMIEASVNPNIIRVKPSEGERYVPEVFYRYTNEYKIDVKESAKPTFPVEYLIVNATHGFPNAPNPTFLSSKFPIENRPGLHDQGLTVALTSIGKIVRQKELYPVGDGVESTKGKSRADDDQVREKLVGTLSDWHLLAFLDTSGFLDQDDMAALCRLATAHDSGAALDALLLRPGWQTLMALAREHAPFSSSENKTAAPPKDDFTYDGGMDSDDDVGFDDANEDFYDNGQGDDDDDDVQISHVRRASARNESSDADAATAAAIAAASADDGPAGVKVCSHCTYHNESSAIDCEICGLPL
;
A
#
# COMPACT_ATOMS: atom_id res chain seq x y z
N MET A 1 -19.13 49.41 30.05
CA MET A 1 -19.01 49.16 28.59
C MET A 1 -17.82 48.24 28.30
N ILE A 2 -17.80 47.55 27.14
CA ILE A 2 -16.69 46.65 26.77
C ILE A 2 -15.91 47.25 25.61
N VAL A 3 -14.62 47.52 25.81
CA VAL A 3 -13.68 47.92 24.74
C VAL A 3 -12.87 46.68 24.34
N ARG A 4 -12.68 46.47 23.03
CA ARG A 4 -11.89 45.35 22.49
C ARG A 4 -10.56 45.89 22.00
N VAL A 5 -9.44 45.26 22.37
CA VAL A 5 -8.10 45.67 21.94
C VAL A 5 -7.38 44.48 21.31
N ARG A 6 -6.93 44.62 20.07
CA ARG A 6 -6.12 43.63 19.39
C ARG A 6 -4.66 44.10 19.33
N SER A 7 -3.75 43.31 19.90
CA SER A 7 -2.30 43.52 19.83
C SER A 7 -1.60 42.31 19.22
N LYS A 8 -0.26 42.30 19.25
CA LYS A 8 0.57 41.14 18.91
C LYS A 8 0.28 39.93 19.83
N ASP A 9 0.00 40.19 21.11
CA ASP A 9 -0.17 39.14 22.13
C ASP A 9 -1.60 38.57 22.19
N GLY A 10 -2.56 39.18 21.49
CA GLY A 10 -3.92 38.63 21.41
C GLY A 10 -5.03 39.65 21.14
N ASN A 11 -6.25 39.28 21.53
CA ASN A 11 -7.45 40.11 21.39
C ASN A 11 -8.19 40.16 22.74
N PHE A 12 -7.95 41.22 23.48
CA PHE A 12 -8.39 41.42 24.85
C PHE A 12 -9.73 42.16 24.91
N ARG A 13 -10.47 41.98 26.00
CA ARG A 13 -11.75 42.64 26.26
C ARG A 13 -11.69 43.30 27.63
N PHE A 14 -11.77 44.63 27.66
CA PHE A 14 -11.71 45.39 28.89
C PHE A 14 -13.08 45.98 29.22
N GLU A 15 -13.54 45.71 30.44
CA GLU A 15 -14.69 46.39 31.01
C GLU A 15 -14.23 47.73 31.62
N LEU A 16 -14.83 48.81 31.12
CA LEU A 16 -14.52 50.22 31.38
C LEU A 16 -15.83 51.03 31.32
N GLN A 17 -15.90 52.23 31.88
CA GLN A 17 -17.03 53.14 31.72
C GLN A 17 -16.72 54.27 30.72
N PRO A 18 -17.72 54.88 30.06
CA PRO A 18 -17.49 56.01 29.16
C PRO A 18 -16.83 57.22 29.84
N THR A 19 -17.00 57.34 31.15
CA THR A 19 -16.41 58.37 32.01
C THR A 19 -14.99 58.05 32.50
N ASP A 20 -14.48 56.84 32.24
CA ASP A 20 -13.11 56.48 32.63
C ASP A 20 -12.10 57.23 31.75
N ASP A 21 -10.97 57.61 32.34
CA ASP A 21 -9.84 58.20 31.62
C ASP A 21 -9.11 57.15 30.77
N ALA A 22 -8.58 57.55 29.60
CA ALA A 22 -7.81 56.66 28.74
C ALA A 22 -6.61 56.00 29.45
N SER A 23 -6.06 56.61 30.51
CA SER A 23 -5.02 56.02 31.36
C SER A 23 -5.40 54.63 31.90
N LEU A 24 -6.68 54.39 32.21
CA LEU A 24 -7.14 53.09 32.71
C LEU A 24 -7.18 52.03 31.60
N LEU A 25 -7.47 52.43 30.36
CA LEU A 25 -7.34 51.55 29.18
C LEU A 25 -5.88 51.21 28.91
N ILE A 26 -4.98 52.20 29.00
CA ILE A 26 -3.52 52.01 28.82
C ILE A 26 -2.97 51.02 29.85
N GLN A 27 -3.31 51.21 31.13
CA GLN A 27 -2.87 50.32 32.20
C GLN A 27 -3.33 48.88 31.94
N LYS A 28 -4.62 48.65 31.67
CA LYS A 28 -5.15 47.30 31.41
C LYS A 28 -4.54 46.64 30.17
N VAL A 29 -4.17 47.41 29.15
CA VAL A 29 -3.43 46.90 27.98
C VAL A 29 -2.04 46.43 28.39
N LEU A 30 -1.27 47.27 29.09
CA LEU A 30 0.09 46.92 29.55
C LEU A 30 0.10 45.72 30.51
N GLU A 31 -0.90 45.60 31.39
CA GLU A 31 -1.09 44.41 32.26
C GLU A 31 -1.28 43.12 31.46
N THR A 32 -1.85 43.20 30.25
CA THR A 32 -2.02 42.04 29.34
C THR A 32 -0.86 41.81 28.38
N THR A 33 0.11 42.71 28.29
CA THR A 33 1.22 42.66 27.32
C THR A 33 2.57 42.81 28.05
N PRO A 34 3.03 41.79 28.79
CA PRO A 34 4.14 41.91 29.75
C PRO A 34 5.54 42.18 29.14
N GLY A 35 5.68 42.16 27.81
CA GLY A 35 6.92 42.54 27.11
C GLY A 35 6.91 43.95 26.50
N ALA A 36 5.78 44.67 26.51
CA ALA A 36 5.63 45.95 25.83
C ALA A 36 6.39 47.09 26.52
N ASP A 37 7.14 47.90 25.77
CA ASP A 37 7.66 49.19 26.25
C ASP A 37 6.50 50.19 26.40
N PRO A 38 6.19 50.68 27.63
CA PRO A 38 5.09 51.62 27.88
C PRO A 38 5.17 52.94 27.10
N ASN A 39 6.36 53.32 26.60
CA ASN A 39 6.54 54.54 25.82
C ASN A 39 6.26 54.34 24.33
N SER A 40 6.27 53.10 23.85
CA SER A 40 6.07 52.75 22.43
C SER A 40 4.63 52.42 22.06
N LEU A 41 3.72 52.37 23.03
CA LEU A 41 2.34 51.94 22.84
C LEU A 41 1.55 52.97 21.98
N THR A 42 1.02 52.51 20.85
CA THR A 42 0.10 53.27 19.99
C THR A 42 -1.27 52.60 19.92
N PHE A 43 -2.32 53.38 19.65
CA PHE A 43 -3.66 52.90 19.34
C PHE A 43 -4.13 53.40 17.97
N SER A 44 -4.80 52.53 17.20
CA SER A 44 -5.51 52.90 15.97
C SER A 44 -6.92 52.32 15.93
N ASN A 45 -7.81 52.96 15.17
CA ASN A 45 -9.13 52.44 14.81
C ASN A 45 -9.12 51.56 13.54
N GLN A 46 -7.96 51.39 12.90
CA GLN A 46 -7.77 50.58 11.69
C GLN A 46 -6.61 49.59 11.84
N PRO A 47 -6.57 48.47 11.07
CA PRO A 47 -5.51 47.47 11.19
C PRO A 47 -4.10 47.95 10.79
N ARG A 48 -4.01 49.05 10.02
CA ARG A 48 -2.76 49.71 9.59
C ARG A 48 -3.02 51.20 9.36
N GLY A 49 -2.14 52.06 9.87
CA GLY A 49 -2.25 53.52 9.73
C GLY A 49 -3.22 54.15 10.73
N GLY A 50 -3.12 55.47 10.92
CA GLY A 50 -3.93 56.21 11.90
C GLY A 50 -3.57 55.92 13.36
N GLU A 51 -2.31 55.58 13.63
CA GLU A 51 -1.80 55.30 14.98
C GLU A 51 -1.57 56.60 15.77
N PHE A 52 -2.11 56.65 16.99
CA PHE A 52 -1.91 57.71 17.96
C PHE A 52 -1.14 57.16 19.17
N GLU A 53 -0.12 57.88 19.63
CA GLU A 53 0.63 57.52 20.83
C GLU A 53 -0.29 57.48 22.05
N ALA A 54 -0.35 56.34 22.74
CA ALA A 54 -1.27 56.13 23.84
C ALA A 54 -1.07 57.16 24.97
N ASN A 55 0.17 57.58 25.21
CA ASN A 55 0.50 58.61 26.21
C ASN A 55 -0.17 59.97 25.94
N THR A 56 -0.51 60.29 24.69
CA THR A 56 -1.19 61.55 24.33
C THR A 56 -2.70 61.57 24.65
N LEU A 57 -3.29 60.40 24.95
CA LEU A 57 -4.71 60.25 25.25
C LEU A 57 -5.03 60.45 26.75
N LYS A 58 -4.01 60.49 27.61
CA LYS A 58 -4.15 60.65 29.07
C LYS A 58 -4.77 62.01 29.41
N GLY A 59 -5.78 62.05 30.26
CA GLY A 59 -6.52 63.27 30.61
C GLY A 59 -7.75 63.53 29.73
N SER A 60 -8.12 62.60 28.83
CA SER A 60 -9.39 62.60 28.10
C SER A 60 -10.20 61.35 28.46
N THR A 61 -11.51 61.50 28.62
CA THR A 61 -12.41 60.37 28.87
C THR A 61 -12.60 59.53 27.61
N LEU A 62 -12.86 58.23 27.78
CA LEU A 62 -13.14 57.32 26.66
C LEU A 62 -14.34 57.78 25.82
N GLY A 63 -15.33 58.43 26.44
CA GLY A 63 -16.47 59.05 25.75
C GLY A 63 -16.08 60.22 24.84
N GLU A 64 -15.22 61.13 25.30
CA GLU A 64 -14.70 62.25 24.50
C GLU A 64 -13.85 61.78 23.31
N LEU A 65 -13.13 60.66 23.48
CA LEU A 65 -12.36 60.00 22.44
C LEU A 65 -13.22 59.17 21.45
N GLY A 66 -14.55 59.13 21.62
CA GLY A 66 -15.45 58.36 20.75
C GLY A 66 -15.38 56.83 20.94
N ILE A 67 -14.79 56.36 22.04
CA ILE A 67 -14.62 54.94 22.36
C ILE A 67 -15.88 54.43 23.07
N GLY A 68 -16.83 53.90 22.30
CA GLY A 68 -18.08 53.33 22.80
C GLY A 68 -18.04 51.83 23.08
N HIS A 69 -19.18 51.29 23.56
CA HIS A 69 -19.35 49.84 23.77
C HIS A 69 -19.15 49.07 22.46
N GLY A 70 -18.25 48.09 22.48
CA GLY A 70 -17.96 47.21 21.34
C GLY A 70 -16.89 47.75 20.37
N HIS A 71 -16.37 48.97 20.57
CA HIS A 71 -15.29 49.51 19.73
C HIS A 71 -14.07 48.55 19.75
N LEU A 72 -13.49 48.28 18.58
CA LEU A 72 -12.25 47.54 18.42
C LEU A 72 -11.10 48.51 18.14
N LEU A 73 -10.10 48.54 19.01
CA LEU A 73 -8.86 49.26 18.84
C LEU A 73 -7.74 48.28 18.48
N PHE A 74 -6.80 48.72 17.66
CA PHE A 74 -5.55 48.02 17.36
C PHE A 74 -4.44 48.66 18.17
N ALA A 75 -3.65 47.85 18.89
CA ALA A 75 -2.54 48.31 19.71
C ALA A 75 -1.22 47.77 19.17
N ALA A 76 -0.24 48.65 18.99
CA ALA A 76 1.13 48.31 18.59
C ALA A 76 2.14 48.86 19.62
N TYR A 77 3.27 48.18 19.77
CA TYR A 77 4.37 48.54 20.67
C TYR A 77 5.65 47.82 20.24
N THR A 78 6.79 48.33 20.68
CA THR A 78 8.07 47.63 20.67
C THR A 78 8.27 46.85 21.96
N GLU A 79 9.02 45.74 21.91
CA GLU A 79 9.38 44.97 23.10
C GLU A 79 10.58 45.61 23.82
N THR A 80 10.54 45.64 25.16
CA THR A 80 11.63 46.22 25.95
C THR A 80 12.85 45.29 25.94
N ALA A 81 13.98 45.74 25.40
CA ALA A 81 15.22 44.97 25.38
C ALA A 81 15.91 44.93 26.77
N ALA A 82 15.53 43.95 27.60
CA ALA A 82 16.15 43.69 28.90
C ALA A 82 17.01 42.40 28.88
N ALA A 83 18.31 42.59 28.65
CA ALA A 83 19.46 41.75 29.02
C ALA A 83 19.30 40.22 29.19
N THR A 84 19.85 39.46 28.24
CA THR A 84 20.49 38.16 28.53
C THR A 84 21.88 38.38 29.13
N ALA A 85 22.12 37.92 30.36
CA ALA A 85 23.47 37.70 30.90
C ALA A 85 23.46 36.62 32.00
N ASP A 86 24.16 35.51 31.76
CA ASP A 86 24.51 34.53 32.78
C ASP A 86 25.51 35.10 33.79
N ALA A 87 25.37 34.76 35.08
CA ALA A 87 26.48 34.61 36.01
C ALA A 87 26.08 33.86 37.29
N SER A 88 27.01 33.05 37.80
CA SER A 88 26.80 32.13 38.92
C SER A 88 27.49 32.55 40.24
N SER A 89 26.96 32.04 41.36
CA SER A 89 27.64 31.64 42.62
C SER A 89 27.96 32.65 43.75
N SER A 90 27.74 32.18 44.99
CA SER A 90 28.33 32.61 46.30
C SER A 90 27.88 33.96 46.91
N SER A 91 27.79 34.19 48.23
CA SER A 91 28.21 33.42 49.45
C SER A 91 27.49 33.88 50.76
N ALA A 92 27.57 33.06 51.83
CA ALA A 92 27.35 33.39 53.28
C ALA A 92 25.88 33.66 53.75
N ASP A 93 25.43 33.31 54.97
CA ASP A 93 26.14 32.77 56.16
C ASP A 93 25.20 31.99 57.14
N ALA A 94 25.78 31.36 58.17
CA ALA A 94 25.19 30.81 59.42
C ALA A 94 24.55 29.39 59.50
N VAL A 95 24.86 28.72 60.62
CA VAL A 95 24.67 27.33 61.12
C VAL A 95 24.12 27.45 62.59
N PRO A 96 23.55 26.46 63.35
CA PRO A 96 23.44 24.97 63.27
C PRO A 96 21.97 24.42 63.34
N SER A 97 21.61 23.12 63.35
CA SER A 97 22.05 22.00 64.21
C SER A 97 21.66 20.57 63.72
N THR A 98 22.48 19.57 64.07
CA THR A 98 22.30 18.10 63.96
C THR A 98 21.39 17.50 65.07
N PRO A 99 20.81 16.27 64.97
CA PRO A 99 21.49 14.94 64.89
C PRO A 99 21.07 14.05 63.67
N THR A 100 21.95 13.24 63.05
CA THR A 100 22.36 11.84 63.40
C THR A 100 21.22 10.81 63.18
N ALA A 101 21.36 9.70 62.44
CA ALA A 101 22.51 8.78 62.34
C ALA A 101 22.61 7.94 61.03
N GLN A 102 23.87 7.56 60.69
CA GLN A 102 24.36 6.28 60.12
C GLN A 102 23.84 5.80 58.73
N SER A 103 24.67 5.67 57.67
CA SER A 103 25.78 4.71 57.44
C SER A 103 25.27 3.27 57.22
N SER A 104 25.63 2.50 56.19
CA SER A 104 26.93 2.27 55.51
C SER A 104 26.72 1.79 54.04
N THR A 105 27.45 2.26 53.01
CA THR A 105 28.74 1.71 52.47
C THR A 105 28.82 0.17 52.41
N ALA A 106 29.30 -0.50 51.34
CA ALA A 106 29.86 -0.07 50.04
C ALA A 106 30.06 -1.28 49.07
N LEU A 107 30.24 -0.99 47.75
CA LEU A 107 31.17 -1.58 46.74
C LEU A 107 31.39 -3.13 46.64
N ALA A 108 31.68 -3.76 45.49
CA ALA A 108 31.66 -3.42 44.05
C ALA A 108 32.04 -4.68 43.20
N ALA A 109 32.01 -4.55 41.85
CA ALA A 109 32.47 -5.51 40.82
C ALA A 109 31.64 -6.81 40.65
N SER A 110 31.51 -7.45 39.48
CA SER A 110 31.64 -7.12 38.03
C SER A 110 31.04 -8.35 37.25
N ALA A 111 30.92 -8.51 35.93
CA ALA A 111 31.19 -7.78 34.67
C ALA A 111 30.36 -8.52 33.55
N ALA A 112 30.21 -8.14 32.27
CA ALA A 112 30.44 -6.94 31.47
C ALA A 112 29.68 -7.15 30.13
N ALA A 113 29.15 -6.09 29.49
CA ALA A 113 28.73 -6.10 28.09
C ALA A 113 28.84 -4.68 27.52
N ALA A 114 29.59 -4.51 26.43
CA ALA A 114 29.89 -3.19 25.87
C ALA A 114 29.28 -3.04 24.46
N ALA A 115 28.54 -1.95 24.25
CA ALA A 115 28.21 -1.45 22.92
C ALA A 115 29.03 -0.17 22.70
N ALA A 116 29.84 -0.16 21.64
CA ALA A 116 30.69 0.98 21.29
C ALA A 116 30.25 1.57 19.94
N ALA A 117 29.68 2.77 19.98
CA ALA A 117 29.45 3.57 18.77
C ALA A 117 30.77 4.20 18.31
N ALA A 118 31.09 4.08 17.02
CA ALA A 118 32.24 4.72 16.41
C ALA A 118 31.87 6.10 15.82
N ALA A 119 32.78 7.06 15.95
CA ALA A 119 32.55 8.46 15.58
C ALA A 119 32.87 8.76 14.11
N VAL A 120 32.27 9.82 13.56
CA VAL A 120 32.75 10.48 12.34
C VAL A 120 32.83 12.01 12.53
N THR A 121 34.06 12.45 12.75
CA THR A 121 34.70 13.72 12.38
C THR A 121 33.82 14.91 11.92
N SER A 122 33.80 15.97 12.73
CA SER A 122 33.28 17.29 12.33
C SER A 122 34.30 18.09 11.53
N SER A 123 34.17 18.12 10.20
CA SER A 123 34.92 19.06 9.33
C SER A 123 34.17 20.39 9.18
N SER A 124 34.77 21.45 9.73
CA SER A 124 34.24 22.82 9.65
C SER A 124 34.34 23.37 8.22
N THR A 125 33.22 23.47 7.52
CA THR A 125 33.15 24.14 6.21
C THR A 125 32.22 25.34 6.30
N THR A 126 32.79 26.54 6.17
CA THR A 126 32.03 27.80 6.13
C THR A 126 31.28 27.93 4.80
N SER A 127 29.96 27.74 4.82
CA SER A 127 29.07 28.10 3.71
C SER A 127 28.04 29.13 4.18
N SER A 128 28.06 30.29 3.55
CA SER A 128 27.17 31.43 3.78
C SER A 128 25.69 31.04 3.80
N ALA A 129 25.05 31.17 4.96
CA ALA A 129 23.62 30.97 5.11
C ALA A 129 22.85 32.16 4.51
N SER A 130 22.34 32.00 3.29
CA SER A 130 21.16 32.76 2.86
C SER A 130 19.96 32.27 3.68
N SER A 131 19.15 33.20 4.17
CA SER A 131 18.00 32.94 5.05
C SER A 131 16.82 32.32 4.27
N SER A 132 17.01 31.08 3.81
CA SER A 132 15.93 30.28 3.23
C SER A 132 14.94 29.86 4.32
N ARG A 133 13.65 30.03 4.03
CA ARG A 133 12.54 29.54 4.86
C ARG A 133 12.71 28.03 5.08
N PRO A 134 12.44 27.48 6.28
CA PRO A 134 12.41 26.03 6.46
C PRO A 134 11.40 25.43 5.47
N LYS A 135 11.90 24.53 4.60
CA LYS A 135 11.08 23.85 3.61
C LYS A 135 10.01 23.04 4.33
N LYS A 136 8.79 23.07 3.80
CA LYS A 136 7.68 22.27 4.33
C LYS A 136 7.86 20.81 3.90
N LEU A 137 7.29 19.87 4.67
CA LEU A 137 7.46 18.42 4.44
C LEU A 137 7.17 18.01 2.97
N TRP A 138 6.11 18.59 2.40
CA TRP A 138 5.68 18.34 1.03
C TRP A 138 6.57 18.97 -0.05
N GLU A 139 7.35 20.00 0.27
CA GLU A 139 8.34 20.61 -0.64
C GLU A 139 9.63 19.77 -0.74
N THR A 140 9.75 18.72 0.09
CA THR A 140 10.87 17.75 0.11
C THR A 140 10.48 16.32 -0.23
N ALA A 141 9.19 16.05 -0.46
CA ALA A 141 8.71 14.72 -0.83
C ALA A 141 9.23 14.30 -2.22
N LYS A 142 9.89 13.14 -2.29
CA LYS A 142 10.32 12.53 -3.56
C LYS A 142 9.27 11.50 -3.98
N GLU A 143 8.47 11.86 -4.96
CA GLU A 143 7.41 11.02 -5.53
C GLU A 143 7.99 9.94 -6.48
N HIS A 144 7.18 8.93 -6.83
CA HIS A 144 7.60 7.88 -7.76
C HIS A 144 7.64 8.44 -9.20
N SER A 145 8.43 7.80 -10.07
CA SER A 145 8.54 8.17 -11.49
C SER A 145 7.18 8.25 -12.19
N VAL A 146 6.28 7.30 -11.90
CA VAL A 146 4.91 7.27 -12.44
C VAL A 146 4.07 8.50 -12.06
N ASP A 147 4.29 9.09 -10.88
CA ASP A 147 3.53 10.27 -10.45
C ASP A 147 3.99 11.52 -11.20
N THR A 148 5.31 11.69 -11.34
CA THR A 148 5.90 12.79 -12.11
C THR A 148 5.58 12.69 -13.61
N TYR A 149 5.46 11.47 -14.13
CA TYR A 149 5.00 11.20 -15.49
C TYR A 149 3.54 11.65 -15.69
N TRP A 150 2.62 11.24 -14.80
CA TRP A 150 1.21 11.56 -14.94
C TRP A 150 0.89 13.03 -14.68
N GLU A 151 1.62 13.71 -13.78
CA GLU A 151 1.49 15.15 -13.59
C GLU A 151 1.85 15.92 -14.87
N ALA A 152 2.92 15.52 -15.56
CA ALA A 152 3.41 16.20 -16.76
C ALA A 152 2.47 16.07 -17.99
N GLN A 153 1.47 15.20 -17.94
CA GLN A 153 0.56 14.95 -19.05
C GLN A 153 -0.82 15.58 -18.86
N GLU A 154 -1.38 16.18 -19.92
CA GLU A 154 -2.75 16.74 -19.87
C GLU A 154 -3.84 15.65 -19.83
N CYS A 155 -3.60 14.44 -20.36
CA CYS A 155 -4.48 13.26 -20.28
C CYS A 155 -5.98 13.43 -20.57
N LYS A 156 -6.41 14.52 -21.20
CA LYS A 156 -7.82 14.72 -21.58
C LYS A 156 -8.23 13.68 -22.62
N ILE A 157 -9.41 13.12 -22.41
CA ILE A 157 -9.96 12.06 -23.26
C ILE A 157 -10.46 12.72 -24.55
N THR A 158 -9.83 12.41 -25.67
CA THR A 158 -10.18 12.98 -26.97
C THR A 158 -11.49 12.39 -27.47
N ARG A 159 -12.40 13.25 -27.95
CA ARG A 159 -13.66 12.83 -28.58
C ARG A 159 -13.61 13.04 -30.09
N LYS A 160 -14.18 12.09 -30.83
CA LYS A 160 -14.45 12.27 -32.26
C LYS A 160 -15.57 13.30 -32.45
N LYS A 161 -15.65 13.92 -33.63
CA LYS A 161 -16.77 14.81 -33.98
C LYS A 161 -18.07 13.99 -34.05
N ASP A 162 -19.05 14.36 -33.24
CA ASP A 162 -20.40 13.79 -33.31
C ASP A 162 -21.09 14.22 -34.62
N SER A 163 -21.62 13.25 -35.38
CA SER A 163 -22.21 13.50 -36.70
C SER A 163 -23.59 14.15 -36.65
N GLN A 164 -24.30 14.06 -35.52
CA GLN A 164 -25.67 14.54 -35.34
C GLN A 164 -25.70 15.94 -34.69
N PHE A 165 -24.83 16.18 -33.70
CA PHE A 165 -24.86 17.38 -32.86
C PHE A 165 -23.77 18.41 -33.18
N CYS A 166 -22.62 18.04 -33.77
CA CYS A 166 -21.54 19.00 -34.04
C CYS A 166 -21.75 19.85 -35.30
N ARG A 167 -22.35 21.04 -35.12
CA ARG A 167 -22.61 22.03 -36.19
C ARG A 167 -21.43 22.95 -36.52
N HIS A 168 -20.23 22.40 -36.66
CA HIS A 168 -19.02 23.15 -37.04
C HIS A 168 -18.15 22.43 -38.07
N GLY A 169 -17.24 23.18 -38.70
CA GLY A 169 -16.23 22.63 -39.61
C GLY A 169 -15.21 21.72 -38.92
N PRO A 170 -14.32 21.06 -39.68
CA PRO A 170 -13.43 20.01 -39.16
C PRO A 170 -12.39 20.49 -38.14
N LYS A 171 -12.05 21.79 -38.13
CA LYS A 171 -11.16 22.43 -37.14
C LYS A 171 -11.92 23.19 -36.04
N GLY A 172 -13.25 23.14 -36.03
CA GLY A 172 -14.08 23.71 -34.97
C GLY A 172 -14.20 22.76 -33.78
N MET A 173 -14.65 23.29 -32.65
CA MET A 173 -14.93 22.51 -31.44
C MET A 173 -16.24 23.02 -30.80
N CYS A 174 -17.01 22.12 -30.18
CA CYS A 174 -18.18 22.43 -29.39
C CYS A 174 -18.33 21.43 -28.23
N ASP A 175 -19.31 21.63 -27.36
CA ASP A 175 -19.55 20.84 -26.14
C ASP A 175 -19.71 19.32 -26.38
N TYR A 176 -20.07 18.92 -27.60
CA TYR A 176 -20.22 17.50 -28.00
C TYR A 176 -18.90 16.83 -28.42
N CYS A 177 -17.86 17.60 -28.78
CA CYS A 177 -16.58 17.05 -29.25
C CYS A 177 -15.35 17.63 -28.53
N MET A 178 -15.51 18.58 -27.60
CA MET A 178 -14.40 19.03 -26.76
C MET A 178 -13.83 17.84 -25.96
N PRO A 179 -12.51 17.76 -25.72
CA PRO A 179 -11.95 16.70 -24.89
C PRO A 179 -12.59 16.65 -23.50
N LEU A 180 -12.85 15.44 -22.99
CA LEU A 180 -13.38 15.25 -21.63
C LEU A 180 -12.25 15.26 -20.60
N GLU A 181 -12.59 15.66 -19.38
CA GLU A 181 -11.69 15.54 -18.23
C GLU A 181 -11.54 14.07 -17.81
N PRO A 182 -10.37 13.63 -17.30
CA PRO A 182 -10.12 12.26 -16.86
C PRO A 182 -11.12 11.72 -15.81
N TYR A 183 -11.80 12.63 -15.11
CA TYR A 183 -12.75 12.35 -14.04
C TYR A 183 -14.24 12.48 -14.44
N ASP A 184 -14.55 12.48 -15.75
CA ASP A 184 -15.93 12.48 -16.25
C ASP A 184 -16.67 11.16 -15.91
N SER A 185 -17.84 11.27 -15.28
CA SER A 185 -18.59 10.11 -14.77
C SER A 185 -19.35 9.33 -15.83
N LYS A 186 -19.68 9.94 -16.99
CA LYS A 186 -20.34 9.22 -18.09
C LYS A 186 -19.33 8.31 -18.76
N TYR A 187 -18.15 8.83 -19.07
CA TYR A 187 -17.06 8.04 -19.65
C TYR A 187 -16.68 6.83 -18.76
N GLN A 188 -16.58 7.03 -17.44
CA GLN A 188 -16.35 5.92 -16.49
C GLN A 188 -17.43 4.85 -16.58
N THR A 189 -18.70 5.25 -16.62
CA THR A 189 -19.85 4.32 -16.70
C THR A 189 -19.85 3.54 -18.01
N GLU A 190 -19.62 4.23 -19.14
CA GLU A 190 -19.56 3.64 -20.48
C GLU A 190 -18.42 2.61 -20.62
N ASN A 191 -17.28 2.85 -19.96
CA ASN A 191 -16.11 1.97 -19.99
C ASN A 191 -16.04 0.98 -18.80
N ASN A 192 -17.09 0.87 -17.97
CA ASN A 192 -17.16 -0.01 -16.80
C ASN A 192 -16.07 0.25 -15.72
N ILE A 193 -15.56 1.48 -15.65
CA ILE A 193 -14.54 1.92 -14.69
C ILE A 193 -15.22 2.23 -13.35
N LYS A 194 -15.07 1.32 -12.38
CA LYS A 194 -15.73 1.40 -11.05
C LYS A 194 -15.24 2.55 -10.14
N HIS A 195 -13.97 2.94 -10.27
CA HIS A 195 -13.31 3.92 -9.41
C HIS A 195 -12.40 4.83 -10.24
N LEU A 196 -12.24 6.09 -9.81
CA LEU A 196 -11.24 6.99 -10.38
C LEU A 196 -9.82 6.49 -10.09
N SER A 197 -8.91 6.70 -11.04
CA SER A 197 -7.47 6.66 -10.74
C SER A 197 -7.11 7.77 -9.75
N PHE A 198 -6.07 7.55 -8.95
CA PHE A 198 -5.59 8.54 -7.98
C PHE A 198 -5.27 9.89 -8.64
N HIS A 199 -4.63 9.89 -9.81
CA HIS A 199 -4.26 11.12 -10.52
C HIS A 199 -5.46 11.88 -11.08
N ALA A 200 -6.49 11.20 -11.58
CA ALA A 200 -7.75 11.84 -11.99
C ALA A 200 -8.49 12.46 -10.79
N TYR A 201 -8.48 11.78 -9.64
CA TYR A 201 -9.03 12.29 -8.37
C TYR A 201 -8.24 13.50 -7.83
N LEU A 202 -6.91 13.41 -7.82
CA LEU A 202 -6.01 14.48 -7.42
C LEU A 202 -6.24 15.73 -8.28
N ARG A 203 -6.25 15.60 -9.61
CA ARG A 203 -6.51 16.72 -10.53
C ARG A 203 -7.85 17.40 -10.25
N LYS A 204 -8.91 16.62 -10.01
CA LYS A 204 -10.23 17.14 -9.65
C LYS A 204 -10.20 17.96 -8.36
N ARG A 205 -9.43 17.56 -7.35
CA ARG A 205 -9.24 18.29 -6.09
C ARG A 205 -8.31 19.49 -6.23
N ASP A 206 -7.27 19.39 -7.05
CA ASP A 206 -6.29 20.45 -7.27
C ASP A 206 -6.95 21.64 -7.98
N ILE A 207 -7.67 21.42 -9.07
CA ILE A 207 -8.42 22.47 -9.80
C ILE A 207 -9.45 23.17 -8.90
N ALA A 208 -10.03 22.45 -7.94
CA ALA A 208 -10.98 23.01 -6.98
C ALA A 208 -10.30 23.86 -5.88
N THR A 209 -9.05 23.55 -5.54
CA THR A 209 -8.31 24.15 -4.42
C THR A 209 -7.37 25.27 -4.87
N ASN A 210 -6.56 25.01 -5.89
CA ASN A 210 -5.52 25.89 -6.39
C ASN A 210 -5.99 26.70 -7.59
N LYS A 211 -5.82 28.03 -7.52
CA LYS A 211 -6.11 28.96 -8.61
C LYS A 211 -4.80 29.61 -9.07
N PRO A 212 -4.63 29.92 -10.37
CA PRO A 212 -3.35 30.36 -10.94
C PRO A 212 -2.80 31.70 -10.38
N SER A 213 -3.59 32.44 -9.61
CA SER A 213 -3.21 33.69 -8.94
C SER A 213 -2.91 33.54 -7.44
N GLN A 214 -2.90 32.32 -6.91
CA GLN A 214 -2.71 32.04 -5.47
C GLN A 214 -1.48 31.18 -5.21
N SER A 215 -0.93 31.29 -3.99
CA SER A 215 0.13 30.40 -3.53
C SER A 215 -0.38 28.96 -3.42
N PHE A 216 0.39 27.98 -3.90
CA PHE A 216 0.03 26.56 -3.83
C PHE A 216 -0.32 26.10 -2.40
N ILE A 217 -1.50 25.48 -2.29
CA ILE A 217 -2.02 24.82 -1.09
C ILE A 217 -2.16 23.33 -1.44
N PRO A 218 -1.56 22.40 -0.69
CA PRO A 218 -1.76 20.96 -0.89
C PRO A 218 -3.26 20.61 -0.92
N PRO A 219 -3.80 20.08 -2.03
CA PRO A 219 -5.24 19.79 -2.16
C PRO A 219 -5.68 18.53 -1.42
N LEU A 220 -4.74 17.71 -0.94
CA LEU A 220 -4.98 16.48 -0.18
C LEU A 220 -4.64 16.68 1.30
N GLU A 221 -5.37 15.97 2.16
CA GLU A 221 -5.16 15.91 3.61
C GLU A 221 -5.33 14.45 4.02
N GLU A 222 -4.33 13.89 4.70
CA GLU A 222 -4.28 12.50 5.18
C GLU A 222 -5.30 12.31 6.32
N VAL A 223 -6.22 11.35 6.17
CA VAL A 223 -7.17 10.99 7.22
C VAL A 223 -6.44 10.58 8.52
N ASN A 224 -6.68 11.33 9.59
CA ASN A 224 -6.18 11.03 10.93
C ASN A 224 -7.30 11.13 11.96
N TYR A 225 -7.62 10.00 12.60
CA TYR A 225 -8.67 9.89 13.62
C TYR A 225 -8.14 9.91 15.06
N THR A 226 -6.85 10.19 15.27
CA THR A 226 -6.28 10.35 16.63
C THR A 226 -6.60 11.72 17.23
N VAL A 227 -6.59 11.82 18.56
CA VAL A 227 -6.70 13.10 19.27
C VAL A 227 -5.43 13.93 19.00
N LYS A 228 -5.59 15.19 18.57
CA LYS A 228 -4.46 16.05 18.20
C LYS A 228 -3.57 16.35 19.42
N LYS A 229 -2.35 15.79 19.42
CA LYS A 229 -1.28 16.02 20.41
C LYS A 229 -0.13 16.84 19.75
N PRO A 230 0.30 18.00 20.29
CA PRO A 230 -0.32 18.77 21.37
C PRO A 230 -1.66 19.37 20.94
N CYS A 231 -2.50 19.74 21.90
CA CYS A 231 -3.80 20.35 21.61
C CYS A 231 -3.64 21.76 21.02
N PRO A 232 -4.27 22.09 19.87
CA PRO A 232 -4.22 23.43 19.27
C PRO A 232 -4.78 24.58 20.13
N SER A 233 -5.42 24.28 21.26
CA SER A 233 -5.94 25.30 22.19
C SER A 233 -4.98 25.68 23.31
N GLY A 234 -4.02 24.81 23.65
CA GLY A 234 -3.14 24.97 24.82
C GLY A 234 -3.85 25.03 26.19
N SER A 235 -5.18 24.95 26.25
CA SER A 235 -5.96 25.30 27.45
C SER A 235 -6.31 24.12 28.37
N HIS A 236 -5.74 22.95 28.12
CA HIS A 236 -5.92 21.75 28.95
C HIS A 236 -4.68 20.85 28.84
N PRO A 237 -4.43 19.95 29.82
CA PRO A 237 -3.38 18.94 29.73
C PRO A 237 -3.53 18.05 28.48
N SER A 238 -2.42 17.54 27.95
CA SER A 238 -2.45 16.59 26.82
C SER A 238 -3.30 15.36 27.12
N TRP A 239 -3.97 14.83 26.09
CA TRP A 239 -4.64 13.53 26.14
C TRP A 239 -3.67 12.44 26.62
N PRO A 240 -4.03 11.60 27.62
CA PRO A 240 -5.40 11.33 28.09
C PRO A 240 -5.97 12.27 29.17
N ALA A 241 -5.17 13.15 29.79
CA ALA A 241 -5.59 13.93 30.95
C ALA A 241 -6.56 15.10 30.65
N GLY A 242 -6.78 15.43 29.37
CA GLY A 242 -7.76 16.43 28.96
C GLY A 242 -8.06 16.37 27.46
N ILE A 243 -9.29 16.76 27.10
CA ILE A 243 -9.75 16.84 25.71
C ILE A 243 -10.68 18.05 25.54
N CYS A 244 -10.71 18.63 24.33
CA CYS A 244 -11.66 19.68 23.96
C CYS A 244 -12.12 19.50 22.51
N THR A 245 -13.16 20.25 22.14
CA THR A 245 -13.76 20.21 20.80
C THR A 245 -12.81 20.58 19.64
N LYS A 246 -11.63 21.16 19.94
CA LYS A 246 -10.60 21.51 18.94
C LYS A 246 -9.53 20.43 18.72
N CYS A 247 -9.37 19.48 19.64
CA CYS A 247 -8.40 18.38 19.51
C CYS A 247 -9.05 17.01 19.35
N GLN A 248 -10.31 16.84 19.78
CA GLN A 248 -11.06 15.62 19.50
C GLN A 248 -11.25 15.45 17.98
N PRO A 249 -11.14 14.22 17.44
CA PRO A 249 -11.52 13.94 16.06
C PRO A 249 -13.04 14.09 15.86
N SER A 250 -13.44 14.47 14.65
CA SER A 250 -14.84 14.54 14.26
C SER A 250 -15.50 13.15 14.21
N ALA A 251 -16.83 13.10 14.29
CA ALA A 251 -17.59 11.89 14.02
C ALA A 251 -17.30 11.36 12.60
N ILE A 252 -17.02 10.07 12.49
CA ILE A 252 -16.66 9.41 11.23
C ILE A 252 -17.95 9.05 10.49
N THR A 253 -17.99 9.32 9.19
CA THR A 253 -19.00 8.74 8.29
C THR A 253 -18.26 7.97 7.22
N LEU A 254 -18.35 6.65 7.27
CA LEU A 254 -17.79 5.73 6.29
C LEU A 254 -18.56 5.83 4.98
N GLN A 255 -17.82 6.02 3.89
CA GLN A 255 -18.34 6.10 2.53
C GLN A 255 -17.42 5.27 1.62
N ARG A 256 -17.99 4.70 0.55
CA ARG A 256 -17.18 3.99 -0.43
C ARG A 256 -16.20 4.96 -1.09
N GLN A 257 -14.91 4.64 -1.08
CA GLN A 257 -13.87 5.52 -1.58
C GLN A 257 -14.05 5.72 -3.11
N PRO A 258 -14.14 6.95 -3.63
CA PRO A 258 -14.45 7.21 -5.04
C PRO A 258 -13.24 7.03 -5.97
N TYR A 259 -12.07 6.68 -5.44
CA TYR A 259 -10.81 6.53 -6.15
C TYR A 259 -10.00 5.36 -5.58
N ARG A 260 -8.97 4.92 -6.30
CA ARG A 260 -7.97 3.93 -5.84
C ARG A 260 -6.56 4.39 -6.15
N MET A 261 -5.56 3.86 -5.44
CA MET A 261 -4.16 4.25 -5.60
C MET A 261 -3.47 3.49 -6.72
N VAL A 262 -3.90 2.25 -6.99
CA VAL A 262 -3.49 1.42 -8.12
C VAL A 262 -4.73 0.88 -8.81
N ASP A 263 -4.77 0.94 -10.14
CA ASP A 263 -5.90 0.53 -10.98
C ASP A 263 -5.82 -0.94 -11.41
N HIS A 264 -4.60 -1.44 -11.64
CA HIS A 264 -4.33 -2.76 -12.20
C HIS A 264 -3.10 -3.42 -11.54
N VAL A 265 -3.11 -4.74 -11.38
CA VAL A 265 -1.97 -5.55 -10.95
C VAL A 265 -1.59 -6.50 -12.08
N GLU A 266 -0.44 -6.25 -12.70
CA GLU A 266 0.06 -7.01 -13.84
C GLU A 266 1.17 -7.95 -13.37
N PHE A 267 0.96 -9.26 -13.48
CA PHE A 267 2.01 -10.24 -13.20
C PHE A 267 2.85 -10.42 -14.47
N ALA A 268 4.16 -10.19 -14.40
CA ALA A 268 5.02 -10.21 -15.59
C ALA A 268 5.10 -11.60 -16.26
N HIS A 269 4.93 -12.68 -15.49
CA HIS A 269 4.89 -14.05 -16.00
C HIS A 269 3.97 -14.97 -15.16
N PRO A 270 3.22 -15.92 -15.77
CA PRO A 270 2.36 -16.87 -15.05
C PRO A 270 3.06 -17.73 -13.99
N ASP A 271 4.33 -18.09 -14.22
CA ASP A 271 5.13 -18.91 -13.29
C ASP A 271 5.19 -18.34 -11.86
N LEU A 272 5.07 -17.02 -11.71
CA LEU A 272 5.02 -16.36 -10.40
C LEU A 272 3.88 -16.92 -9.53
N ILE A 273 2.71 -17.13 -10.13
CA ILE A 273 1.54 -17.71 -9.46
C ILE A 273 1.67 -19.23 -9.37
N GLU A 274 2.07 -19.90 -10.46
CA GLU A 274 2.23 -21.36 -10.47
C GLU A 274 3.26 -21.87 -9.44
N ASN A 275 4.28 -21.07 -9.10
CA ASN A 275 5.24 -21.39 -8.04
C ASN A 275 4.60 -21.41 -6.64
N ILE A 276 3.57 -20.60 -6.38
CA ILE A 276 2.77 -20.64 -5.15
C ILE A 276 1.80 -21.82 -5.21
N LEU A 277 1.13 -22.02 -6.35
CA LEU A 277 0.18 -23.12 -6.52
C LEU A 277 0.87 -24.50 -6.43
N THR A 278 2.12 -24.62 -6.87
CA THR A 278 2.92 -25.85 -6.74
C THR A 278 3.28 -26.16 -5.30
N PHE A 279 3.50 -25.14 -4.45
CA PHE A 279 3.63 -25.33 -3.00
C PHE A 279 2.32 -25.84 -2.40
N TRP A 280 1.19 -25.18 -2.70
CA TRP A 280 -0.11 -25.59 -2.18
C TRP A 280 -0.50 -27.01 -2.64
N ARG A 281 -0.28 -27.36 -3.92
CA ARG A 281 -0.53 -28.70 -4.47
C ARG A 281 0.32 -29.80 -3.81
N SER A 282 1.50 -29.47 -3.25
CA SER A 282 2.39 -30.44 -2.60
C SER A 282 2.20 -30.53 -1.08
N THR A 283 1.65 -29.49 -0.43
CA THR A 283 1.51 -29.42 1.04
C THR A 283 0.06 -29.36 1.55
N ALA A 284 -0.89 -28.99 0.69
CA ALA A 284 -2.26 -28.59 1.03
C ALA A 284 -2.39 -27.39 2.01
N THR A 285 -1.29 -26.71 2.34
CA THR A 285 -1.26 -25.57 3.28
C THR A 285 -1.21 -24.23 2.56
N GLN A 286 -1.75 -23.18 3.18
CA GLN A 286 -1.74 -21.83 2.62
C GLN A 286 -0.33 -21.22 2.61
N ARG A 287 -0.10 -20.27 1.69
CA ARG A 287 1.19 -19.60 1.50
C ARG A 287 1.02 -18.10 1.31
N PHE A 288 2.03 -17.35 1.76
CA PHE A 288 2.16 -15.90 1.68
C PHE A 288 3.45 -15.50 0.97
N GLY A 289 3.42 -14.39 0.23
CA GLY A 289 4.61 -13.76 -0.36
C GLY A 289 4.46 -12.25 -0.51
N PHE A 290 5.58 -11.54 -0.44
CA PHE A 290 5.64 -10.12 -0.78
C PHE A 290 5.89 -9.94 -2.28
N LEU A 291 5.14 -9.03 -2.90
CA LEU A 291 5.24 -8.71 -4.32
C LEU A 291 6.34 -7.67 -4.53
N LEU A 292 7.36 -8.05 -5.31
CA LEU A 292 8.45 -7.18 -5.74
C LEU A 292 8.21 -6.75 -7.19
N GLY A 293 8.35 -5.46 -7.44
CA GLY A 293 7.90 -4.89 -8.71
C GLY A 293 8.19 -3.41 -8.85
N ARG A 294 7.44 -2.77 -9.74
CA ARG A 294 7.47 -1.32 -9.97
C ARG A 294 6.09 -0.80 -10.37
N TYR A 295 5.85 0.50 -10.17
CA TYR A 295 4.63 1.15 -10.63
C TYR A 295 4.84 1.77 -12.02
N GLU A 296 3.94 1.48 -12.95
CA GLU A 296 3.95 1.97 -14.33
C GLU A 296 2.63 2.65 -14.70
N ALA A 297 2.65 3.41 -15.81
CA ALA A 297 1.46 4.00 -16.38
C ALA A 297 0.55 2.92 -16.98
N TYR A 298 -0.75 2.96 -16.64
CA TYR A 298 -1.77 2.07 -17.20
C TYR A 298 -2.70 2.88 -18.13
N PRO A 299 -2.66 2.67 -19.45
CA PRO A 299 -3.34 3.54 -20.42
C PRO A 299 -4.85 3.27 -20.56
N ASP A 300 -5.32 2.06 -20.21
CA ASP A 300 -6.73 1.67 -20.38
C ASP A 300 -7.68 2.37 -19.39
N VAL A 301 -7.13 2.97 -18.33
CA VAL A 301 -7.84 3.85 -17.40
C VAL A 301 -7.23 5.25 -17.49
N PRO A 302 -8.04 6.33 -17.58
CA PRO A 302 -7.51 7.69 -17.63
C PRO A 302 -6.59 8.01 -16.45
N MET A 303 -5.31 8.28 -16.73
CA MET A 303 -4.24 8.50 -15.73
C MET A 303 -4.04 7.31 -14.77
N GLY A 304 -4.26 6.09 -15.25
CA GLY A 304 -4.21 4.88 -14.43
C GLY A 304 -2.79 4.50 -13.99
N ILE A 305 -2.68 3.82 -12.84
CA ILE A 305 -1.42 3.21 -12.40
C ILE A 305 -1.57 1.68 -12.39
N LYS A 306 -0.61 0.96 -12.97
CA LYS A 306 -0.44 -0.48 -12.76
C LYS A 306 0.73 -0.77 -11.82
N ALA A 307 0.59 -1.77 -10.97
CA ALA A 307 1.71 -2.41 -10.27
C ALA A 307 2.16 -3.60 -11.12
N VAL A 308 3.37 -3.54 -11.67
CA VAL A 308 3.99 -4.66 -12.42
C VAL A 308 4.78 -5.49 -11.43
N VAL A 309 4.38 -6.75 -11.24
CA VAL A 309 5.01 -7.73 -10.35
C VAL A 309 6.03 -8.53 -11.14
N GLU A 310 7.28 -8.49 -10.70
CA GLU A 310 8.43 -9.12 -11.36
C GLU A 310 8.96 -10.33 -10.58
N ALA A 311 8.83 -10.32 -9.25
CA ALA A 311 9.18 -11.43 -8.38
C ALA A 311 8.26 -11.48 -7.16
N ILE A 312 8.22 -12.64 -6.50
CA ILE A 312 7.51 -12.84 -5.25
C ILE A 312 8.52 -13.40 -4.25
N HIS A 313 8.67 -12.75 -3.10
CA HIS A 313 9.62 -13.16 -2.07
C HIS A 313 8.89 -13.66 -0.83
N GLU A 314 9.24 -14.85 -0.36
CA GLU A 314 8.52 -15.53 0.73
C GLU A 314 9.22 -15.30 2.08
N PRO A 315 8.63 -14.53 3.02
CA PRO A 315 9.19 -14.39 4.36
C PRO A 315 9.04 -15.69 5.17
N PRO A 316 9.76 -15.83 6.30
CA PRO A 316 9.55 -16.92 7.25
C PRO A 316 8.09 -16.98 7.71
N GLN A 317 7.47 -18.14 7.58
CA GLN A 317 6.04 -18.34 7.78
C GLN A 317 5.70 -19.81 8.05
N GLU A 318 4.61 -20.04 8.77
CA GLU A 318 4.00 -21.34 9.02
C GLU A 318 2.62 -21.35 8.36
N GLY A 319 2.41 -22.26 7.42
CA GLY A 319 1.16 -22.40 6.66
C GLY A 319 0.23 -23.43 7.30
N GLU A 320 -1.05 -23.08 7.44
CA GLU A 320 -2.11 -23.96 7.96
C GLU A 320 -3.13 -24.28 6.84
N LEU A 321 -4.21 -24.99 7.14
CA LEU A 321 -5.24 -25.35 6.14
C LEU A 321 -6.18 -24.18 5.85
N ASP A 322 -6.51 -23.40 6.87
CA ASP A 322 -7.47 -22.28 6.88
C ASP A 322 -6.84 -20.94 7.28
N GLY A 323 -5.51 -20.89 7.43
CA GLY A 323 -4.77 -19.68 7.79
C GLY A 323 -3.27 -19.82 7.55
N LEU A 324 -2.51 -18.81 8.00
CA LEU A 324 -1.05 -18.81 8.05
C LEU A 324 -0.56 -17.84 9.13
N THR A 325 0.59 -18.14 9.72
CA THR A 325 1.26 -17.30 10.70
C THR A 325 2.61 -16.83 10.16
N LEU A 326 2.89 -15.52 10.20
CA LEU A 326 4.16 -14.95 9.75
C LEU A 326 5.15 -14.82 10.92
N GLY A 327 6.42 -15.10 10.65
CA GLY A 327 7.53 -14.83 11.57
C GLY A 327 7.81 -13.33 11.66
N VAL A 328 7.29 -12.68 12.70
CA VAL A 328 7.47 -11.24 12.96
C VAL A 328 8.29 -11.06 14.25
N PRO A 329 9.36 -10.23 14.27
CA PRO A 329 9.85 -9.37 13.19
C PRO A 329 10.52 -10.14 12.05
N TRP A 330 10.42 -9.61 10.83
CA TRP A 330 11.13 -10.14 9.67
C TRP A 330 12.50 -9.47 9.54
N ASP A 331 13.51 -10.04 10.23
CA ASP A 331 14.85 -9.46 10.34
C ASP A 331 15.56 -9.24 8.99
N GLU A 332 15.22 -10.03 7.96
CA GLU A 332 15.81 -9.90 6.62
C GLU A 332 15.18 -8.81 5.74
N GLN A 333 14.05 -8.21 6.15
CA GLN A 333 13.36 -7.18 5.34
C GLN A 333 14.30 -6.07 4.81
N PRO A 334 15.17 -5.44 5.62
CA PRO A 334 16.00 -4.33 5.16
C PRO A 334 17.06 -4.76 4.13
N ARG A 335 17.51 -6.01 4.21
CA ARG A 335 18.45 -6.64 3.26
C ARG A 335 17.76 -6.82 1.90
N ILE A 336 16.57 -7.41 1.92
CA ILE A 336 15.77 -7.64 0.71
C ILE A 336 15.33 -6.32 0.06
N GLU A 337 14.92 -5.32 0.84
CA GLU A 337 14.64 -3.97 0.32
C GLU A 337 15.84 -3.36 -0.40
N LYS A 338 17.06 -3.53 0.14
CA LYS A 338 18.29 -3.02 -0.48
C LYS A 338 18.58 -3.75 -1.79
N LEU A 339 18.42 -5.07 -1.82
CA LEU A 339 18.64 -5.89 -3.02
C LEU A 339 17.60 -5.58 -4.12
N ALA A 340 16.33 -5.44 -3.76
CA ALA A 340 15.28 -5.01 -4.69
C ALA A 340 15.60 -3.64 -5.30
N LYS A 341 16.03 -2.66 -4.47
CA LYS A 341 16.44 -1.32 -4.94
C LYS A 341 17.65 -1.37 -5.89
N LEU A 342 18.58 -2.32 -5.73
CA LEU A 342 19.69 -2.55 -6.69
C LEU A 342 19.20 -3.10 -8.04
N CYS A 343 18.09 -3.85 -8.05
CA CYS A 343 17.41 -4.34 -9.25
C CYS A 343 16.41 -3.32 -9.84
N GLY A 344 16.27 -2.12 -9.24
CA GLY A 344 15.26 -1.14 -9.65
C GLY A 344 13.82 -1.48 -9.26
N LEU A 345 13.65 -2.38 -8.28
CA LEU A 345 12.35 -2.86 -7.78
C LEU A 345 12.08 -2.35 -6.35
N GLU A 346 10.81 -2.35 -5.97
CA GLU A 346 10.32 -2.04 -4.63
C GLU A 346 9.19 -3.00 -4.22
N PHE A 347 8.83 -3.01 -2.93
CA PHE A 347 7.64 -3.74 -2.47
C PHE A 347 6.38 -3.05 -2.96
N VAL A 348 5.70 -3.68 -3.92
CA VAL A 348 4.46 -3.16 -4.53
C VAL A 348 3.20 -3.72 -3.87
N GLY A 349 3.31 -4.80 -3.11
CA GLY A 349 2.17 -5.42 -2.43
C GLY A 349 2.49 -6.74 -1.73
N MET A 350 1.43 -7.50 -1.46
CA MET A 350 1.49 -8.87 -0.96
C MET A 350 0.52 -9.78 -1.71
N ILE A 351 0.76 -11.08 -1.63
CA ILE A 351 -0.12 -12.13 -2.13
C ILE A 351 -0.21 -13.27 -1.11
N TYR A 352 -1.38 -13.88 -0.99
CA TYR A 352 -1.55 -15.13 -0.24
C TYR A 352 -2.62 -16.02 -0.87
N SER A 353 -2.62 -17.31 -0.51
CA SER A 353 -3.63 -18.26 -0.93
C SER A 353 -4.74 -18.46 0.11
N ASP A 354 -5.95 -18.66 -0.37
CA ASP A 354 -7.08 -19.23 0.36
C ASP A 354 -7.72 -20.32 -0.51
N LEU A 355 -6.99 -21.42 -0.65
CA LEU A 355 -7.34 -22.51 -1.54
C LEU A 355 -7.72 -23.76 -0.74
N SER A 356 -8.85 -24.37 -1.10
CA SER A 356 -9.23 -25.69 -0.59
C SER A 356 -9.75 -26.54 -1.75
N PRO A 357 -9.40 -27.84 -1.81
CA PRO A 357 -9.86 -28.72 -2.89
C PRO A 357 -11.38 -28.81 -2.88
N ALA A 358 -11.99 -28.81 -4.07
CA ALA A 358 -13.45 -28.86 -4.20
C ALA A 358 -14.04 -30.19 -3.71
N ASP A 359 -13.27 -31.28 -3.80
CA ASP A 359 -13.52 -32.54 -3.09
C ASP A 359 -12.34 -32.85 -2.15
N PRO A 360 -12.46 -32.61 -0.83
CA PRO A 360 -11.46 -32.99 0.17
C PRO A 360 -11.26 -34.51 0.34
N THR A 361 -12.19 -35.33 -0.16
CA THR A 361 -12.08 -36.80 -0.07
C THR A 361 -11.32 -37.41 -1.25
N HIS A 362 -11.10 -36.64 -2.33
CA HIS A 362 -10.47 -37.08 -3.57
C HIS A 362 -11.11 -38.33 -4.20
N GLN A 363 -12.43 -38.49 -4.04
CA GLN A 363 -13.21 -39.61 -4.55
C GLN A 363 -13.90 -39.31 -5.89
N ASP A 364 -14.23 -38.04 -6.18
CA ASP A 364 -14.89 -37.65 -7.43
C ASP A 364 -13.86 -37.21 -8.50
N PRO A 365 -13.66 -38.01 -9.58
CA PRO A 365 -12.71 -37.65 -10.64
C PRO A 365 -13.07 -36.34 -11.35
N SER A 366 -14.36 -35.96 -11.38
CA SER A 366 -14.85 -34.73 -12.04
C SER A 366 -14.51 -33.45 -11.27
N MET A 367 -14.06 -33.59 -10.01
CA MET A 367 -13.65 -32.50 -9.12
C MET A 367 -12.13 -32.42 -8.95
N THR A 368 -11.37 -33.32 -9.59
CA THR A 368 -9.91 -33.29 -9.63
C THR A 368 -9.37 -31.94 -10.11
N GLY A 369 -8.52 -31.31 -9.32
CA GLY A 369 -7.90 -30.02 -9.64
C GLY A 369 -8.80 -28.78 -9.49
N LYS A 370 -10.07 -28.94 -9.13
CA LYS A 370 -10.97 -27.82 -8.80
C LYS A 370 -10.82 -27.39 -7.34
N VAL A 371 -11.15 -26.13 -7.07
CA VAL A 371 -11.14 -25.53 -5.73
C VAL A 371 -12.51 -24.98 -5.34
N VAL A 372 -12.76 -24.86 -4.04
CA VAL A 372 -14.01 -24.29 -3.51
C VAL A 372 -14.07 -22.78 -3.75
N CYS A 373 -15.19 -22.28 -4.29
CA CYS A 373 -15.46 -20.83 -4.33
C CYS A 373 -15.87 -20.34 -2.92
N LYS A 374 -14.88 -20.05 -2.08
CA LYS A 374 -15.14 -19.53 -0.72
C LYS A 374 -15.55 -18.06 -0.71
N ARG A 375 -15.11 -17.27 -1.70
CA ARG A 375 -15.17 -15.80 -1.69
C ARG A 375 -16.09 -15.27 -2.79
N HIS A 376 -17.33 -14.98 -2.43
CA HIS A 376 -18.39 -14.53 -3.33
C HIS A 376 -19.35 -13.57 -2.60
N LYS A 377 -20.35 -13.07 -3.32
CA LYS A 377 -21.34 -12.07 -2.84
C LYS A 377 -22.07 -12.45 -1.54
N GLU A 378 -22.26 -13.73 -1.28
CA GLU A 378 -23.04 -14.22 -0.13
C GLU A 378 -22.15 -14.65 1.05
N SER A 379 -20.85 -14.81 0.77
CA SER A 379 -19.80 -14.95 1.77
C SER A 379 -19.03 -13.63 1.90
N PHE A 380 -17.71 -13.62 1.83
CA PHE A 380 -16.86 -12.44 2.02
C PHE A 380 -15.81 -12.33 0.91
N PHE A 381 -15.35 -11.11 0.64
CA PHE A 381 -14.23 -10.86 -0.29
C PHE A 381 -12.89 -10.77 0.44
N LEU A 382 -12.85 -9.96 1.49
CA LEU A 382 -11.71 -9.77 2.40
C LEU A 382 -12.26 -9.86 3.83
N SER A 383 -11.66 -10.70 4.66
CA SER A 383 -12.08 -10.85 6.06
C SER A 383 -11.62 -9.65 6.91
N GLY A 384 -12.26 -9.43 8.06
CA GLY A 384 -11.87 -8.37 8.99
C GLY A 384 -10.41 -8.44 9.48
N ILE A 385 -9.84 -9.65 9.62
CA ILE A 385 -8.44 -9.83 10.04
C ILE A 385 -7.47 -9.51 8.90
N GLU A 386 -7.72 -10.01 7.69
CA GLU A 386 -6.94 -9.67 6.48
C GLU A 386 -7.01 -8.16 6.19
N THR A 387 -8.16 -7.53 6.41
CA THR A 387 -8.37 -6.08 6.24
C THR A 387 -7.48 -5.27 7.18
N ILE A 388 -7.41 -5.66 8.46
CA ILE A 388 -6.56 -4.97 9.46
C ILE A 388 -5.08 -5.21 9.16
N PHE A 389 -4.70 -6.42 8.77
CA PHE A 389 -3.33 -6.75 8.39
C PHE A 389 -2.86 -5.99 7.13
N ALA A 390 -3.68 -5.93 6.09
CA ALA A 390 -3.42 -5.13 4.89
C ALA A 390 -3.31 -3.64 5.19
N ALA A 391 -4.16 -3.11 6.09
CA ALA A 391 -4.07 -1.72 6.54
C ALA A 391 -2.73 -1.43 7.25
N GLN A 392 -2.24 -2.34 8.09
CA GLN A 392 -0.93 -2.20 8.75
C GLN A 392 0.22 -2.16 7.73
N LEU A 393 0.20 -3.03 6.72
CA LEU A 393 1.22 -3.04 5.67
C LEU A 393 1.14 -1.81 4.75
N GLN A 394 -0.05 -1.31 4.42
CA GLN A 394 -0.21 -0.04 3.71
C GLN A 394 0.26 1.16 4.56
N LEU A 395 0.04 1.16 5.87
CA LEU A 395 0.55 2.20 6.79
C LEU A 395 2.09 2.16 6.91
N ALA A 396 2.70 0.98 6.81
CA ALA A 396 4.14 0.81 6.76
C ALA A 396 4.76 1.27 5.42
N ASN A 397 3.99 1.25 4.33
CA ASN A 397 4.40 1.62 2.98
C ASN A 397 3.64 2.86 2.45
N PRO A 398 3.75 4.04 3.07
CA PRO A 398 3.02 5.23 2.66
C PRO A 398 3.54 5.78 1.33
N ASN A 399 2.64 6.21 0.44
CA ASN A 399 3.00 6.82 -0.83
C ASN A 399 3.45 8.29 -0.62
N PRO A 400 4.69 8.69 -0.98
CA PRO A 400 5.13 10.07 -0.92
C PRO A 400 4.28 10.96 -1.84
N SER A 401 3.90 12.16 -1.39
CA SER A 401 3.23 13.13 -2.25
C SER A 401 3.38 14.57 -1.79
N ARG A 402 3.74 15.45 -2.72
CA ARG A 402 3.81 16.91 -2.51
C ARG A 402 2.43 17.57 -2.43
N PHE A 403 1.39 16.86 -2.85
CA PHE A 403 0.00 17.35 -2.87
C PHE A 403 -0.72 17.13 -1.53
N SER A 404 -0.06 16.52 -0.53
CA SER A 404 -0.54 16.39 0.85
C SER A 404 0.30 17.21 1.81
N SER A 405 -0.32 17.81 2.83
CA SER A 405 0.34 18.61 3.85
C SER A 405 1.34 17.84 4.73
N SER A 406 1.23 16.51 4.82
CA SER A 406 2.18 15.64 5.52
C SER A 406 3.37 15.20 4.65
N GLY A 407 3.37 15.51 3.35
CA GLY A 407 4.37 15.02 2.38
C GLY A 407 4.14 13.57 1.92
N ARG A 408 3.03 12.95 2.33
CA ARG A 408 2.59 11.60 1.95
C ARG A 408 1.07 11.55 1.83
N PHE A 409 0.54 10.61 1.06
CA PHE A 409 -0.90 10.43 0.94
C PHE A 409 -1.26 8.99 0.59
N ASN A 410 -2.00 8.33 1.49
CA ASN A 410 -2.48 6.95 1.34
C ASN A 410 -1.28 5.99 1.02
N SER A 411 -1.53 4.83 0.41
CA SER A 411 -0.52 3.86 0.00
C SER A 411 -0.89 3.20 -1.32
N LYS A 412 0.11 2.95 -2.17
CA LYS A 412 -0.05 2.18 -3.41
C LYS A 412 0.05 0.67 -3.19
N PHE A 413 0.46 0.21 -2.01
CA PHE A 413 0.68 -1.20 -1.70
C PHE A 413 -0.60 -2.01 -1.93
N VAL A 414 -0.55 -3.05 -2.78
CA VAL A 414 -1.71 -3.88 -3.15
C VAL A 414 -1.78 -5.18 -2.34
N THR A 415 -2.99 -5.72 -2.19
CA THR A 415 -3.25 -7.03 -1.58
C THR A 415 -3.87 -7.95 -2.63
N CYS A 416 -3.19 -9.04 -2.96
CA CYS A 416 -3.68 -10.06 -3.88
C CYS A 416 -4.05 -11.34 -3.12
N ILE A 417 -5.11 -12.02 -3.56
CA ILE A 417 -5.59 -13.27 -2.96
C ILE A 417 -5.75 -14.30 -4.07
N LEU A 418 -5.20 -15.49 -3.90
CA LEU A 418 -5.45 -16.65 -4.77
C LEU A 418 -6.62 -17.46 -4.19
N SER A 419 -7.74 -17.51 -4.91
CA SER A 419 -9.00 -18.12 -4.45
C SER A 419 -9.70 -18.87 -5.59
N GLY A 420 -10.67 -19.72 -5.24
CA GLY A 420 -11.55 -20.36 -6.22
C GLY A 420 -12.61 -19.44 -6.82
N THR A 421 -12.82 -19.53 -8.13
CA THR A 421 -13.94 -18.92 -8.86
C THR A 421 -15.20 -19.79 -8.78
N GLU A 422 -16.35 -19.26 -9.23
CA GLU A 422 -17.63 -19.99 -9.29
C GLU A 422 -17.55 -21.27 -10.14
N ASP A 423 -16.69 -21.29 -11.17
CA ASP A 423 -16.42 -22.47 -12.02
C ASP A 423 -15.48 -23.51 -11.36
N GLY A 424 -14.96 -23.21 -10.17
CA GLY A 424 -13.96 -24.03 -9.46
C GLY A 424 -12.53 -23.91 -9.99
N ALA A 425 -12.26 -22.93 -10.87
CA ALA A 425 -10.91 -22.57 -11.31
C ALA A 425 -10.22 -21.69 -10.26
N ILE A 426 -8.90 -21.52 -10.37
CA ILE A 426 -8.11 -20.63 -9.49
C ILE A 426 -7.94 -19.29 -10.20
N ASP A 427 -8.26 -18.19 -9.51
CA ASP A 427 -8.02 -16.82 -9.99
C ASP A 427 -7.43 -15.95 -8.87
N VAL A 428 -6.81 -14.83 -9.27
CA VAL A 428 -6.35 -13.78 -8.36
C VAL A 428 -7.52 -12.83 -8.08
N SER A 429 -7.55 -12.21 -6.90
CA SER A 429 -8.38 -11.04 -6.63
C SER A 429 -7.55 -9.96 -5.95
N ALA A 430 -7.58 -8.74 -6.50
CA ALA A 430 -6.72 -7.63 -6.07
C ALA A 430 -7.51 -6.51 -5.37
N TYR A 431 -7.05 -6.13 -4.18
CA TYR A 431 -7.68 -5.15 -3.30
C TYR A 431 -6.66 -4.15 -2.72
N GLN A 432 -7.17 -3.01 -2.27
CA GLN A 432 -6.47 -2.03 -1.43
C GLN A 432 -7.41 -1.62 -0.29
N ILE A 433 -6.86 -1.32 0.89
CA ILE A 433 -7.63 -0.73 1.99
C ILE A 433 -7.84 0.76 1.73
N SER A 434 -9.03 1.25 2.08
CA SER A 434 -9.40 2.65 1.96
C SER A 434 -8.65 3.53 2.96
N GLU A 435 -8.55 4.83 2.65
CA GLU A 435 -7.95 5.84 3.51
C GLU A 435 -8.64 5.88 4.89
N GLN A 436 -9.96 5.64 4.92
CA GLN A 436 -10.72 5.54 6.17
C GLN A 436 -10.34 4.29 6.96
N GLY A 437 -10.17 3.14 6.30
CA GLY A 437 -9.73 1.90 6.94
C GLY A 437 -8.33 2.03 7.55
N MET A 438 -7.37 2.57 6.78
CA MET A 438 -6.03 2.88 7.27
C MET A 438 -6.06 3.82 8.49
N GLY A 439 -6.83 4.91 8.43
CA GLY A 439 -6.97 5.85 9.54
C GLY A 439 -7.60 5.24 10.80
N MET A 440 -8.56 4.30 10.66
CA MET A 440 -9.17 3.59 11.80
C MET A 440 -8.22 2.58 12.44
N VAL A 441 -7.39 1.90 11.65
CA VAL A 441 -6.35 0.99 12.18
C VAL A 441 -5.22 1.78 12.85
N GLN A 442 -4.77 2.88 12.25
CA GLN A 442 -3.77 3.77 12.84
C GLN A 442 -4.21 4.35 14.21
N ALA A 443 -5.50 4.63 14.37
CA ALA A 443 -6.08 5.12 15.61
C ALA A 443 -6.54 3.99 16.57
N ASP A 444 -6.23 2.72 16.27
CA ASP A 444 -6.61 1.53 17.06
C ASP A 444 -8.12 1.47 17.37
N MET A 445 -8.97 1.83 16.42
CA MET A 445 -10.42 1.98 16.63
C MET A 445 -11.23 0.71 16.35
N ILE A 446 -10.66 -0.27 15.66
CA ILE A 446 -11.37 -1.42 15.11
C ILE A 446 -10.66 -2.75 15.39
N GLU A 447 -11.44 -3.83 15.45
CA GLU A 447 -10.99 -5.21 15.54
C GLU A 447 -11.82 -6.13 14.64
N ALA A 448 -11.22 -7.25 14.23
CA ALA A 448 -11.92 -8.30 13.52
C ALA A 448 -13.01 -8.90 14.41
N SER A 449 -14.18 -9.19 13.83
CA SER A 449 -15.23 -9.95 14.47
C SER A 449 -15.03 -11.46 14.25
N VAL A 450 -15.84 -12.28 14.93
CA VAL A 450 -15.94 -13.73 14.68
C VAL A 450 -16.48 -14.01 13.27
N ASN A 451 -17.36 -13.14 12.76
CA ASN A 451 -17.90 -13.24 11.40
C ASN A 451 -17.02 -12.41 10.44
N PRO A 452 -16.40 -13.00 9.40
CA PRO A 452 -15.37 -12.35 8.59
C PRO A 452 -15.85 -11.09 7.87
N ASN A 453 -17.15 -10.98 7.57
CA ASN A 453 -17.75 -9.86 6.86
C ASN A 453 -17.92 -8.57 7.69
N ILE A 454 -17.79 -8.64 9.01
CA ILE A 454 -18.09 -7.50 9.88
C ILE A 454 -16.90 -7.16 10.75
N ILE A 455 -16.71 -5.86 10.97
CA ILE A 455 -15.67 -5.30 11.81
C ILE A 455 -16.34 -4.70 13.05
N ARG A 456 -15.75 -4.93 14.21
CA ARG A 456 -16.21 -4.39 15.49
C ARG A 456 -15.50 -3.08 15.79
N VAL A 457 -16.27 -2.08 16.22
CA VAL A 457 -15.76 -0.81 16.74
C VAL A 457 -15.41 -1.01 18.22
N LYS A 458 -14.15 -0.75 18.57
CA LYS A 458 -13.67 -0.88 19.96
C LYS A 458 -14.32 0.18 20.87
N PRO A 459 -14.52 -0.10 22.16
CA PRO A 459 -14.89 0.94 23.12
C PRO A 459 -13.73 1.93 23.34
N SER A 460 -14.06 3.16 23.73
CA SER A 460 -13.09 4.16 24.18
C SER A 460 -12.59 3.81 25.58
N GLU A 461 -11.31 3.45 25.71
CA GLU A 461 -10.69 2.98 26.96
C GLU A 461 -9.25 3.51 27.07
N GLY A 462 -8.87 3.99 28.26
CA GLY A 462 -7.52 4.50 28.52
C GLY A 462 -7.12 5.64 27.57
N GLU A 463 -6.08 5.41 26.75
CA GLU A 463 -5.64 6.36 25.72
C GLU A 463 -6.39 6.24 24.38
N ARG A 464 -7.29 5.27 24.20
CA ARG A 464 -8.06 5.09 22.96
C ARG A 464 -9.31 5.97 22.99
N TYR A 465 -9.38 6.94 22.08
CA TYR A 465 -10.58 7.75 21.86
C TYR A 465 -11.28 7.32 20.57
N VAL A 466 -12.48 6.76 20.69
CA VAL A 466 -13.30 6.32 19.56
C VAL A 466 -14.50 7.27 19.41
N PRO A 467 -14.50 8.19 18.41
CA PRO A 467 -15.66 9.04 18.12
C PRO A 467 -16.90 8.23 17.72
N GLU A 468 -18.02 8.91 17.50
CA GLU A 468 -19.16 8.28 16.83
C GLU A 468 -18.76 7.88 15.40
N VAL A 469 -19.06 6.64 15.03
CA VAL A 469 -18.81 6.08 13.71
C VAL A 469 -20.15 5.72 13.10
N PHE A 470 -20.36 6.17 11.88
CA PHE A 470 -21.54 5.88 11.07
C PHE A 470 -21.11 5.36 9.70
N TYR A 471 -21.98 4.65 9.00
CA TYR A 471 -21.80 4.34 7.58
C TYR A 471 -23.02 4.84 6.78
N ARG A 472 -22.80 5.07 5.48
CA ARG A 472 -23.86 5.50 4.56
C ARG A 472 -24.05 4.49 3.45
N TYR A 473 -25.29 4.10 3.19
CA TYR A 473 -25.67 3.29 2.04
C TYR A 473 -26.85 3.94 1.31
N THR A 474 -27.00 3.58 0.04
CA THR A 474 -28.17 3.93 -0.75
C THR A 474 -29.11 2.72 -0.72
N ASN A 475 -30.33 2.91 -0.21
CA ASN A 475 -31.32 1.83 -0.12
C ASN A 475 -32.02 1.57 -1.46
N GLU A 476 -32.92 0.58 -1.49
CA GLU A 476 -33.71 0.18 -2.67
C GLU A 476 -34.49 1.34 -3.31
N TYR A 477 -34.92 2.32 -2.51
CA TYR A 477 -35.64 3.52 -2.94
C TYR A 477 -34.70 4.64 -3.45
N LYS A 478 -33.40 4.35 -3.60
CA LYS A 478 -32.35 5.31 -3.97
C LYS A 478 -32.18 6.47 -2.97
N ILE A 479 -32.53 6.24 -1.70
CA ILE A 479 -32.36 7.20 -0.61
C ILE A 479 -31.08 6.87 0.14
N ASP A 480 -30.27 7.90 0.41
CA ASP A 480 -29.09 7.79 1.25
C ASP A 480 -29.47 7.72 2.73
N VAL A 481 -29.25 6.55 3.34
CA VAL A 481 -29.45 6.29 4.77
C VAL A 481 -28.11 6.36 5.48
N LYS A 482 -28.11 6.91 6.71
CA LYS A 482 -26.94 6.98 7.60
C LYS A 482 -27.23 6.17 8.85
N GLU A 483 -26.49 5.09 9.07
CA GLU A 483 -26.66 4.20 10.22
C GLU A 483 -25.45 4.22 11.16
N SER A 484 -25.68 3.83 12.42
CA SER A 484 -24.63 3.69 13.44
C SER A 484 -23.77 2.46 13.16
N ALA A 485 -22.45 2.63 13.17
CA ALA A 485 -21.49 1.54 13.03
C ALA A 485 -21.17 0.82 14.37
N LYS A 486 -21.84 1.19 15.46
CA LYS A 486 -21.70 0.55 16.78
C LYS A 486 -22.81 -0.50 16.98
N PRO A 487 -22.49 -1.75 17.38
CA PRO A 487 -21.15 -2.25 17.73
C PRO A 487 -20.30 -2.68 16.52
N THR A 488 -20.92 -2.96 15.37
CA THR A 488 -20.26 -3.54 14.18
C THR A 488 -20.74 -2.88 12.88
N PHE A 489 -19.93 -2.96 11.83
CA PHE A 489 -20.28 -2.53 10.47
C PHE A 489 -19.65 -3.44 9.39
N PRO A 490 -20.15 -3.43 8.14
CA PRO A 490 -19.61 -4.27 7.06
C PRO A 490 -18.19 -3.89 6.63
N VAL A 491 -17.36 -4.90 6.37
CA VAL A 491 -15.97 -4.75 5.90
C VAL A 491 -15.85 -4.07 4.54
N GLU A 492 -16.87 -4.17 3.68
CA GLU A 492 -16.90 -3.63 2.32
C GLU A 492 -16.59 -2.11 2.24
N TYR A 493 -16.87 -1.36 3.29
CA TYR A 493 -16.57 0.08 3.37
C TYR A 493 -15.07 0.39 3.48
N LEU A 494 -14.27 -0.60 3.89
CA LEU A 494 -12.83 -0.44 4.08
C LEU A 494 -12.01 -0.92 2.90
N ILE A 495 -12.61 -1.50 1.86
CA ILE A 495 -11.90 -2.10 0.73
C ILE A 495 -12.21 -1.40 -0.60
N VAL A 496 -11.24 -1.40 -1.50
CA VAL A 496 -11.36 -0.90 -2.88
C VAL A 496 -10.75 -1.95 -3.80
N ASN A 497 -11.42 -2.28 -4.90
CA ASN A 497 -10.95 -3.31 -5.82
C ASN A 497 -10.07 -2.71 -6.95
N ALA A 498 -8.97 -3.41 -7.24
CA ALA A 498 -8.19 -3.24 -8.45
C ALA A 498 -8.65 -4.27 -9.51
N THR A 499 -8.09 -4.16 -10.72
CA THR A 499 -8.13 -5.23 -11.73
C THR A 499 -6.80 -5.97 -11.71
N HIS A 500 -6.71 -7.14 -12.33
CA HIS A 500 -5.47 -7.92 -12.45
C HIS A 500 -5.36 -8.57 -13.83
N GLY A 501 -4.16 -9.02 -14.18
CA GLY A 501 -3.92 -9.72 -15.44
C GLY A 501 -2.45 -10.04 -15.71
N PHE A 502 -2.21 -10.49 -16.94
CA PHE A 502 -0.88 -10.74 -17.50
C PHE A 502 -0.69 -9.85 -18.74
N PRO A 503 0.55 -9.45 -19.08
CA PRO A 503 0.82 -8.72 -20.32
C PRO A 503 0.57 -9.61 -21.55
N ASN A 504 0.01 -9.02 -22.62
CA ASN A 504 -0.21 -9.73 -23.90
C ASN A 504 1.09 -10.27 -24.53
N ALA A 505 2.23 -9.64 -24.22
CA ALA A 505 3.57 -10.08 -24.60
C ALA A 505 4.45 -9.98 -23.34
N PRO A 506 4.73 -11.11 -22.65
CA PRO A 506 5.53 -11.09 -21.42
C PRO A 506 6.99 -10.72 -21.73
N ASN A 507 7.49 -9.73 -20.99
CA ASN A 507 8.89 -9.31 -21.02
C ASN A 507 9.36 -9.07 -19.56
N PRO A 508 9.50 -10.15 -18.76
CA PRO A 508 9.84 -10.03 -17.35
C PRO A 508 11.29 -9.57 -17.15
N THR A 509 11.52 -8.90 -16.02
CA THR A 509 12.86 -8.47 -15.58
C THR A 509 13.74 -9.67 -15.21
N PHE A 510 13.16 -10.75 -14.71
CA PHE A 510 13.86 -12.01 -14.44
C PHE A 510 13.49 -13.07 -15.47
N LEU A 511 14.49 -13.65 -16.12
CA LEU A 511 14.33 -14.65 -17.20
C LEU A 511 14.25 -16.09 -16.67
N SER A 512 14.53 -16.32 -15.38
CA SER A 512 14.50 -17.62 -14.71
C SER A 512 13.78 -17.55 -13.37
N SER A 513 13.06 -18.63 -13.08
CA SER A 513 12.32 -18.93 -11.84
C SER A 513 12.68 -20.33 -11.31
N LYS A 514 13.86 -20.84 -11.68
CA LYS A 514 14.28 -22.25 -11.53
C LYS A 514 15.08 -22.51 -10.26
N PHE A 515 15.60 -21.47 -9.60
CA PHE A 515 16.30 -21.65 -8.34
C PHE A 515 15.31 -21.98 -7.20
N PRO A 516 15.65 -22.85 -6.23
CA PRO A 516 14.77 -23.17 -5.11
C PRO A 516 14.36 -21.90 -4.34
N ILE A 517 13.05 -21.70 -4.18
CA ILE A 517 12.46 -20.56 -3.45
C ILE A 517 12.74 -20.70 -1.94
N GLU A 518 13.07 -19.58 -1.30
CA GLU A 518 13.37 -19.46 0.13
C GLU A 518 12.23 -19.92 1.06
N ASN A 519 12.58 -20.21 2.32
CA ASN A 519 11.65 -20.49 3.42
C ASN A 519 10.66 -21.66 3.16
N ARG A 520 11.04 -22.62 2.31
CA ARG A 520 10.27 -23.84 1.97
C ARG A 520 11.04 -25.13 2.35
N PRO A 521 11.34 -25.34 3.65
CA PRO A 521 12.21 -26.43 4.11
C PRO A 521 11.69 -27.81 3.68
N GLY A 522 12.59 -28.67 3.19
CA GLY A 522 12.27 -30.04 2.75
C GLY A 522 11.56 -30.16 1.40
N LEU A 523 11.11 -29.04 0.81
CA LEU A 523 10.61 -28.99 -0.57
C LEU A 523 11.63 -28.30 -1.48
N HIS A 524 12.07 -27.10 -1.10
CA HIS A 524 13.05 -26.28 -1.82
C HIS A 524 14.21 -25.93 -0.88
N ASP A 525 15.15 -26.86 -0.70
CA ASP A 525 16.34 -26.61 0.12
C ASP A 525 17.35 -25.74 -0.63
N GLN A 526 17.50 -24.49 -0.22
CA GLN A 526 18.54 -23.60 -0.72
C GLN A 526 19.91 -24.00 -0.14
N GLY A 527 20.93 -24.04 -0.99
CA GLY A 527 22.28 -24.38 -0.57
C GLY A 527 23.35 -24.00 -1.59
N LEU A 528 24.56 -23.71 -1.10
CA LEU A 528 25.67 -23.25 -1.95
C LEU A 528 25.98 -24.27 -3.05
N THR A 529 25.98 -25.57 -2.73
CA THR A 529 26.18 -26.64 -3.72
C THR A 529 25.12 -26.61 -4.83
N VAL A 530 23.87 -26.25 -4.53
CA VAL A 530 22.80 -26.14 -5.55
C VAL A 530 23.07 -24.96 -6.48
N ALA A 531 23.39 -23.78 -5.93
CA ALA A 531 23.75 -22.59 -6.71
C ALA A 531 24.99 -22.84 -7.60
N LEU A 532 26.07 -23.35 -7.01
CA LEU A 532 27.32 -23.67 -7.71
C LEU A 532 27.11 -24.75 -8.79
N THR A 533 26.29 -25.78 -8.53
CA THR A 533 25.97 -26.82 -9.52
C THR A 533 25.16 -26.24 -10.69
N SER A 534 24.20 -25.36 -10.43
CA SER A 534 23.38 -24.72 -11.47
C SER A 534 24.22 -23.84 -12.39
N ILE A 535 25.15 -23.06 -11.83
CA ILE A 535 26.11 -22.24 -12.60
C ILE A 535 27.13 -23.15 -13.33
N GLY A 536 27.72 -24.12 -12.64
CA GLY A 536 28.73 -25.03 -13.17
C GLY A 536 28.24 -25.93 -14.33
N LYS A 537 26.97 -26.35 -14.30
CA LYS A 537 26.31 -27.10 -15.40
C LYS A 537 26.32 -26.36 -16.74
N ILE A 538 26.32 -25.03 -16.71
CA ILE A 538 26.28 -24.15 -17.90
C ILE A 538 27.70 -23.84 -18.37
N VAL A 539 28.57 -23.45 -17.42
CA VAL A 539 29.96 -23.05 -17.69
C VAL A 539 30.84 -24.23 -18.13
N ARG A 540 30.53 -25.47 -17.69
CA ARG A 540 31.15 -26.73 -18.16
C ARG A 540 32.69 -26.70 -18.23
N GLN A 541 33.34 -26.38 -17.11
CA GLN A 541 34.81 -26.25 -16.97
C GLN A 541 35.48 -25.23 -17.91
N LYS A 542 34.74 -24.50 -18.76
CA LYS A 542 35.27 -23.48 -19.68
C LYS A 542 35.56 -22.20 -18.90
N GLU A 543 36.72 -21.58 -19.13
CA GLU A 543 36.99 -20.24 -18.60
C GLU A 543 36.36 -19.20 -19.55
N LEU A 544 35.40 -18.43 -19.03
CA LEU A 544 34.86 -17.26 -19.71
C LEU A 544 35.76 -16.05 -19.39
N TYR A 545 36.28 -15.41 -20.43
CA TYR A 545 37.09 -14.19 -20.31
C TYR A 545 36.33 -12.96 -20.86
N PRO A 546 36.71 -11.74 -20.46
CA PRO A 546 36.17 -10.51 -21.02
C PRO A 546 36.38 -10.37 -22.54
N VAL A 547 35.42 -9.75 -23.24
CA VAL A 547 35.46 -9.53 -24.69
C VAL A 547 36.47 -8.43 -25.02
N GLY A 548 37.75 -8.79 -25.11
CA GLY A 548 38.82 -7.88 -25.53
C GLY A 548 40.21 -8.18 -24.97
N ASP A 549 40.37 -9.15 -24.06
CA ASP A 549 41.60 -9.38 -23.28
C ASP A 549 42.76 -10.06 -24.05
N GLY A 550 42.84 -9.86 -25.37
CA GLY A 550 43.97 -10.29 -26.21
C GLY A 550 44.19 -11.80 -26.40
N VAL A 551 43.52 -12.65 -25.61
CA VAL A 551 43.57 -14.11 -25.77
C VAL A 551 42.77 -14.50 -27.01
N GLU A 552 43.47 -14.68 -28.14
CA GLU A 552 42.87 -15.25 -29.36
C GLU A 552 42.27 -16.62 -29.03
N SER A 553 40.94 -16.72 -29.08
CA SER A 553 40.22 -17.99 -28.96
C SER A 553 40.56 -18.85 -30.19
N THR A 554 41.58 -19.70 -30.04
CA THR A 554 42.21 -20.38 -31.17
C THR A 554 41.21 -21.30 -31.87
N LYS A 555 40.96 -21.02 -33.16
CA LYS A 555 39.99 -21.64 -34.08
C LYS A 555 38.57 -21.09 -33.96
N GLY A 556 38.10 -20.45 -35.03
CA GLY A 556 36.79 -19.80 -35.19
C GLY A 556 35.54 -20.70 -35.18
N LYS A 557 35.58 -21.83 -34.45
CA LYS A 557 34.37 -22.53 -33.96
C LYS A 557 34.03 -22.17 -32.50
N SER A 558 34.95 -21.54 -31.75
CA SER A 558 34.75 -21.29 -30.31
C SER A 558 33.78 -20.13 -30.02
N ARG A 559 33.87 -19.01 -30.75
CA ARG A 559 33.21 -17.76 -30.34
C ARG A 559 31.68 -17.85 -30.27
N ALA A 560 31.02 -18.50 -31.24
CA ALA A 560 29.56 -18.66 -31.21
C ALA A 560 29.09 -19.63 -30.09
N ASP A 561 29.94 -20.57 -29.68
CA ASP A 561 29.70 -21.44 -28.51
C ASP A 561 29.92 -20.67 -27.20
N ASP A 562 30.94 -19.81 -27.15
CA ASP A 562 31.17 -18.86 -26.05
C ASP A 562 29.96 -17.91 -25.89
N ASP A 563 29.50 -17.27 -26.96
CA ASP A 563 28.35 -16.35 -26.96
C ASP A 563 27.07 -17.06 -26.46
N GLN A 564 26.80 -18.30 -26.92
CA GLN A 564 25.64 -19.07 -26.44
C GLN A 564 25.78 -19.50 -24.95
N VAL A 565 26.99 -19.82 -24.48
CA VAL A 565 27.23 -20.11 -23.05
C VAL A 565 27.03 -18.85 -22.20
N ARG A 566 27.45 -17.68 -22.70
CA ARG A 566 27.25 -16.38 -22.04
C ARG A 566 25.76 -16.04 -21.92
N GLU A 567 24.98 -16.17 -22.99
CA GLU A 567 23.52 -15.99 -22.96
C GLU A 567 22.84 -16.92 -21.94
N LYS A 568 23.18 -18.21 -21.95
CA LYS A 568 22.63 -19.20 -20.99
C LYS A 568 22.99 -18.89 -19.54
N LEU A 569 24.21 -18.39 -19.31
CA LEU A 569 24.66 -17.95 -18.00
C LEU A 569 23.85 -16.73 -17.53
N VAL A 570 23.71 -15.70 -18.36
CA VAL A 570 22.90 -14.52 -18.05
C VAL A 570 21.44 -14.89 -17.74
N GLY A 571 20.82 -15.74 -18.57
CA GLY A 571 19.46 -16.21 -18.33
C GLY A 571 19.27 -16.99 -17.02
N THR A 572 20.33 -17.61 -16.50
CA THR A 572 20.30 -18.35 -15.22
C THR A 572 20.66 -17.49 -14.01
N LEU A 573 21.46 -16.43 -14.21
CA LEU A 573 21.73 -15.41 -13.19
C LEU A 573 20.58 -14.39 -13.05
N SER A 574 19.72 -14.29 -14.07
CA SER A 574 18.47 -13.53 -14.07
C SER A 574 17.36 -14.28 -13.32
N ASP A 575 17.61 -14.61 -12.05
CA ASP A 575 16.69 -15.33 -11.16
C ASP A 575 16.70 -14.68 -9.77
N TRP A 576 15.55 -14.15 -9.35
CA TRP A 576 15.45 -13.39 -8.09
C TRP A 576 15.85 -14.21 -6.85
N HIS A 577 15.45 -15.47 -6.78
CA HIS A 577 15.71 -16.32 -5.62
C HIS A 577 17.19 -16.67 -5.52
N LEU A 578 17.86 -16.85 -6.67
CA LEU A 578 19.32 -16.99 -6.71
C LEU A 578 20.04 -15.73 -6.23
N LEU A 579 19.60 -14.53 -6.65
CA LEU A 579 20.19 -13.27 -6.17
C LEU A 579 20.00 -13.11 -4.65
N ALA A 580 18.79 -13.36 -4.15
CA ALA A 580 18.46 -13.26 -2.73
C ALA A 580 19.28 -14.23 -1.87
N PHE A 581 19.56 -15.44 -2.38
CA PHE A 581 20.42 -16.42 -1.75
C PHE A 581 21.91 -16.03 -1.83
N LEU A 582 22.42 -15.62 -2.98
CA LEU A 582 23.84 -15.24 -3.14
C LEU A 582 24.24 -14.06 -2.25
N ASP A 583 23.34 -13.11 -2.01
CA ASP A 583 23.54 -12.02 -1.05
C ASP A 583 23.75 -12.51 0.40
N THR A 584 23.16 -13.65 0.81
CA THR A 584 23.43 -14.28 2.12
C THR A 584 24.75 -15.02 2.20
N SER A 585 25.32 -15.40 1.05
CA SER A 585 26.45 -16.34 0.98
C SER A 585 27.79 -15.76 1.44
N GLY A 586 27.91 -14.43 1.48
CA GLY A 586 29.12 -13.72 1.91
C GLY A 586 30.32 -13.78 0.95
N PHE A 587 30.20 -14.45 -0.20
CA PHE A 587 31.27 -14.52 -1.22
C PHE A 587 31.35 -13.29 -2.14
N LEU A 588 30.25 -12.55 -2.27
CA LEU A 588 30.13 -11.36 -3.12
C LEU A 588 30.02 -10.13 -2.22
N ASP A 589 30.83 -9.11 -2.51
CA ASP A 589 30.70 -7.82 -1.83
C ASP A 589 29.53 -6.99 -2.42
N GLN A 590 29.31 -5.79 -1.88
CA GLN A 590 28.21 -4.93 -2.32
C GLN A 590 28.35 -4.45 -3.78
N ASP A 591 29.57 -4.26 -4.29
CA ASP A 591 29.80 -3.81 -5.67
C ASP A 591 29.68 -4.98 -6.65
N ASP A 592 30.10 -6.17 -6.24
CA ASP A 592 29.94 -7.43 -6.97
C ASP A 592 28.46 -7.81 -7.07
N MET A 593 27.70 -7.71 -5.97
CA MET A 593 26.24 -7.86 -5.99
C MET A 593 25.56 -6.79 -6.86
N ALA A 594 26.02 -5.54 -6.84
CA ALA A 594 25.49 -4.49 -7.71
C ALA A 594 25.84 -4.72 -9.20
N ALA A 595 26.97 -5.35 -9.53
CA ALA A 595 27.28 -5.80 -10.88
C ALA A 595 26.35 -6.96 -11.30
N LEU A 596 26.15 -7.95 -10.43
CA LEU A 596 25.28 -9.09 -10.66
C LEU A 596 23.80 -8.68 -10.85
N CYS A 597 23.27 -7.78 -10.01
CA CYS A 597 21.90 -7.25 -10.16
C CYS A 597 21.72 -6.50 -11.49
N ARG A 598 22.72 -5.71 -11.92
CA ARG A 598 22.67 -5.04 -13.23
C ARG A 598 22.70 -6.03 -14.39
N LEU A 599 23.50 -7.09 -14.29
CA LEU A 599 23.51 -8.15 -15.30
C LEU A 599 22.15 -8.87 -15.38
N ALA A 600 21.60 -9.25 -14.21
CA ALA A 600 20.34 -9.97 -14.09
C ALA A 600 19.13 -9.20 -14.63
N THR A 601 19.20 -7.86 -14.67
CA THR A 601 18.11 -6.95 -15.09
C THR A 601 18.31 -6.32 -16.46
N ALA A 602 19.56 -6.14 -16.92
CA ALA A 602 19.87 -5.60 -18.26
C ALA A 602 20.05 -6.67 -19.33
N HIS A 603 20.24 -7.94 -18.93
CA HIS A 603 20.43 -9.11 -19.79
C HIS A 603 21.60 -9.02 -20.80
N ASP A 604 22.53 -8.08 -20.61
CA ASP A 604 23.66 -7.85 -21.50
C ASP A 604 24.76 -8.91 -21.32
N SER A 605 24.78 -9.88 -22.25
CA SER A 605 25.81 -10.92 -22.35
C SER A 605 27.18 -10.41 -22.80
N GLY A 606 27.32 -9.10 -23.11
CA GLY A 606 28.56 -8.42 -23.42
C GLY A 606 29.16 -7.69 -22.21
N ALA A 607 28.98 -6.37 -22.17
CA ALA A 607 29.74 -5.48 -21.29
C ALA A 607 29.37 -5.61 -19.81
N ALA A 608 28.09 -5.84 -19.49
CA ALA A 608 27.65 -6.10 -18.12
C ALA A 608 28.21 -7.42 -17.58
N LEU A 609 28.23 -8.48 -18.41
CA LEU A 609 28.83 -9.76 -18.03
C LEU A 609 30.36 -9.64 -17.88
N ASP A 610 31.04 -8.90 -18.75
CA ASP A 610 32.48 -8.65 -18.63
C ASP A 610 32.83 -7.88 -17.36
N ALA A 611 32.02 -6.88 -16.99
CA ALA A 611 32.16 -6.13 -15.76
C ALA A 611 31.96 -6.99 -14.48
N LEU A 612 31.22 -8.11 -14.59
CA LEU A 612 31.09 -9.13 -13.54
C LEU A 612 32.27 -10.13 -13.57
N LEU A 613 32.70 -10.59 -14.75
CA LEU A 613 33.84 -11.52 -14.92
C LEU A 613 35.16 -10.98 -14.35
N LEU A 614 35.34 -9.66 -14.37
CA LEU A 614 36.48 -8.97 -13.77
C LEU A 614 36.45 -8.88 -12.23
N ARG A 615 35.36 -9.29 -11.57
CA ARG A 615 35.21 -9.15 -10.12
C ARG A 615 35.85 -10.28 -9.31
N PRO A 616 36.54 -9.99 -8.19
CA PRO A 616 37.25 -11.00 -7.40
C PRO A 616 36.30 -11.97 -6.67
N GLY A 617 35.15 -11.49 -6.15
CA GLY A 617 34.15 -12.36 -5.54
C GLY A 617 33.54 -13.31 -6.57
N TRP A 618 33.23 -12.79 -7.76
CA TRP A 618 32.74 -13.60 -8.88
C TRP A 618 33.76 -14.64 -9.37
N GLN A 619 35.04 -14.27 -9.50
CA GLN A 619 36.10 -15.22 -9.86
C GLN A 619 36.25 -16.35 -8.82
N THR A 620 36.12 -16.02 -7.54
CA THR A 620 36.12 -16.99 -6.44
C THR A 620 34.91 -17.94 -6.53
N LEU A 621 33.71 -17.40 -6.74
CA LEU A 621 32.48 -18.18 -6.93
C LEU A 621 32.59 -19.11 -8.15
N MET A 622 33.14 -18.61 -9.26
CA MET A 622 33.36 -19.37 -10.49
C MET A 622 34.41 -20.48 -10.32
N ALA A 623 35.45 -20.28 -9.53
CA ALA A 623 36.41 -21.34 -9.20
C ALA A 623 35.71 -22.48 -8.45
N LEU A 624 34.95 -22.17 -7.40
CA LEU A 624 34.14 -23.14 -6.64
C LEU A 624 33.08 -23.84 -7.51
N ALA A 625 32.45 -23.11 -8.44
CA ALA A 625 31.45 -23.66 -9.35
C ALA A 625 32.04 -24.68 -10.34
N ARG A 626 33.33 -24.57 -10.69
CA ARG A 626 34.03 -25.56 -11.53
C ARG A 626 34.42 -26.81 -10.74
N GLU A 627 34.82 -26.67 -9.48
CA GLU A 627 35.11 -27.81 -8.60
C GLU A 627 33.84 -28.64 -8.31
N HIS A 628 32.70 -27.96 -8.17
CA HIS A 628 31.38 -28.59 -8.03
C HIS A 628 30.69 -28.95 -9.35
N ALA A 629 31.30 -28.67 -10.51
CA ALA A 629 30.72 -29.06 -11.80
C ALA A 629 30.75 -30.59 -11.94
N PRO A 630 29.65 -31.25 -12.35
CA PRO A 630 29.64 -32.70 -12.53
C PRO A 630 30.68 -33.11 -13.58
N PHE A 631 31.60 -33.99 -13.20
CA PHE A 631 32.62 -34.52 -14.10
C PHE A 631 31.97 -35.17 -15.32
N SER A 632 32.27 -34.64 -16.50
CA SER A 632 31.99 -35.31 -17.77
C SER A 632 32.90 -36.53 -17.89
N SER A 633 32.47 -37.68 -17.37
CA SER A 633 33.08 -38.97 -17.70
C SER A 633 33.03 -39.13 -19.21
N SER A 634 34.21 -39.22 -19.84
CA SER A 634 34.39 -39.24 -21.30
C SER A 634 33.45 -40.23 -22.00
N GLU A 635 33.02 -39.87 -23.21
CA GLU A 635 32.24 -40.71 -24.12
C GLU A 635 32.77 -42.15 -24.21
N ASN A 636 32.19 -43.06 -23.44
CA ASN A 636 32.40 -44.49 -23.63
C ASN A 636 31.20 -45.03 -24.41
N LYS A 637 31.34 -45.08 -25.74
CA LYS A 637 30.40 -45.78 -26.62
C LYS A 637 30.41 -47.29 -26.28
N THR A 638 29.56 -47.70 -25.34
CA THR A 638 28.76 -48.95 -25.34
C THR A 638 28.13 -49.18 -23.96
N ALA A 639 26.81 -49.00 -23.85
CA ALA A 639 25.87 -49.85 -23.12
C ALA A 639 24.50 -49.16 -23.11
N ALA A 640 23.44 -49.86 -23.53
CA ALA A 640 22.07 -49.40 -23.29
C ALA A 640 21.72 -49.62 -21.80
N PRO A 641 20.88 -48.76 -21.17
CA PRO A 641 20.40 -49.02 -19.82
C PRO A 641 19.47 -50.24 -19.82
N PRO A 642 19.49 -51.07 -18.75
CA PRO A 642 18.54 -52.16 -18.62
C PRO A 642 17.13 -51.60 -18.37
N LYS A 643 16.13 -52.17 -19.06
CA LYS A 643 14.76 -52.22 -18.55
C LYS A 643 14.67 -53.41 -17.61
N ASP A 644 13.96 -53.25 -16.49
CA ASP A 644 13.11 -54.24 -15.82
C ASP A 644 12.55 -53.61 -14.53
N ASP A 645 11.48 -54.11 -13.88
CA ASP A 645 10.11 -54.40 -14.35
C ASP A 645 9.25 -54.69 -13.09
N PHE A 646 8.06 -54.06 -12.94
CA PHE A 646 6.92 -54.47 -12.07
C PHE A 646 5.83 -53.38 -12.12
N THR A 647 4.61 -53.45 -12.67
CA THR A 647 3.57 -54.47 -13.02
C THR A 647 2.42 -54.65 -12.02
N TYR A 648 1.21 -54.30 -12.47
CA TYR A 648 -0.12 -54.90 -12.23
C TYR A 648 -1.14 -54.15 -13.12
N ASP A 649 -1.56 -54.68 -14.28
CA ASP A 649 -2.64 -55.65 -14.57
C ASP A 649 -4.08 -55.07 -14.50
N GLY A 650 -4.86 -55.35 -15.56
CA GLY A 650 -6.21 -54.85 -15.85
C GLY A 650 -6.50 -54.79 -17.35
N GLY A 651 -6.55 -55.93 -18.05
CA GLY A 651 -6.69 -56.02 -19.52
C GLY A 651 -8.13 -56.16 -20.08
N MET A 652 -8.21 -56.54 -21.37
CA MET A 652 -9.41 -56.79 -22.23
C MET A 652 -10.25 -55.54 -22.57
N ASP A 653 -10.74 -55.26 -23.79
CA ASP A 653 -10.66 -55.85 -25.16
C ASP A 653 -11.25 -54.79 -26.15
N SER A 654 -11.19 -54.80 -27.50
CA SER A 654 -10.52 -55.65 -28.53
C SER A 654 -10.58 -54.97 -29.92
N ASP A 655 -9.52 -55.11 -30.74
CA ASP A 655 -9.46 -55.20 -32.23
C ASP A 655 -9.98 -54.08 -33.20
N ASP A 656 -9.52 -54.21 -34.45
CA ASP A 656 -9.72 -53.44 -35.71
C ASP A 656 -8.82 -52.18 -35.87
N ASP A 657 -7.62 -52.22 -36.47
CA ASP A 657 -7.13 -52.74 -37.78
C ASP A 657 -7.56 -51.92 -39.03
N VAL A 658 -6.68 -51.88 -40.03
CA VAL A 658 -6.61 -51.06 -41.25
C VAL A 658 -6.41 -49.53 -41.05
N GLY A 659 -5.48 -48.83 -41.70
CA GLY A 659 -4.52 -49.21 -42.74
C GLY A 659 -4.68 -48.39 -44.03
N PHE A 660 -3.57 -48.20 -44.75
CA PHE A 660 -3.45 -47.66 -46.13
C PHE A 660 -3.20 -46.14 -46.34
N ASP A 661 -1.90 -45.85 -46.45
CA ASP A 661 -1.18 -45.19 -47.57
C ASP A 661 -1.30 -43.69 -47.92
N ASP A 662 -0.09 -43.12 -48.04
CA ASP A 662 0.30 -41.90 -48.76
C ASP A 662 -0.18 -41.85 -50.23
N ALA A 663 -0.34 -40.63 -50.78
CA ALA A 663 0.47 -40.15 -51.92
C ALA A 663 0.06 -38.75 -52.45
N ASN A 664 1.09 -37.96 -52.83
CA ASN A 664 1.14 -36.78 -53.73
C ASN A 664 0.18 -35.59 -53.51
N GLU A 665 0.63 -34.33 -53.46
CA GLU A 665 1.58 -33.53 -54.29
C GLU A 665 1.01 -32.97 -55.62
N ASP A 666 1.25 -31.66 -55.78
CA ASP A 666 1.34 -30.81 -56.97
C ASP A 666 0.10 -30.46 -57.83
N PHE A 667 -0.30 -29.18 -57.74
CA PHE A 667 -0.45 -28.33 -58.94
C PHE A 667 -0.30 -26.82 -58.65
N TYR A 668 0.49 -26.11 -59.48
CA TYR A 668 0.57 -24.64 -59.55
C TYR A 668 -0.07 -24.16 -60.86
N ASP A 669 -0.88 -23.10 -60.84
CA ASP A 669 -0.89 -22.09 -61.93
C ASP A 669 -1.44 -20.72 -61.47
N ASN A 670 -1.12 -19.67 -62.22
CA ASN A 670 -1.35 -18.26 -61.91
C ASN A 670 -2.67 -17.71 -62.47
N GLY A 671 -3.18 -16.65 -61.85
CA GLY A 671 -4.21 -15.77 -62.42
C GLY A 671 -4.09 -14.35 -61.85
N GLN A 672 -4.07 -13.35 -62.72
CA GLN A 672 -3.88 -11.93 -62.37
C GLN A 672 -5.04 -11.10 -62.95
N GLY A 673 -5.64 -10.21 -62.15
CA GLY A 673 -6.66 -9.27 -62.62
C GLY A 673 -7.55 -8.66 -61.51
N ASP A 674 -7.19 -7.43 -61.13
CA ASP A 674 -8.03 -6.24 -60.89
C ASP A 674 -9.16 -6.21 -59.81
N ASP A 675 -9.09 -5.12 -59.02
CA ASP A 675 -10.15 -4.27 -58.43
C ASP A 675 -11.40 -4.88 -57.75
N ASP A 676 -11.51 -4.72 -56.42
CA ASP A 676 -12.45 -3.74 -55.78
C ASP A 676 -12.33 -3.75 -54.23
N ASP A 677 -13.05 -2.83 -53.56
CA ASP A 677 -13.07 -2.55 -52.11
C ASP A 677 -13.27 -3.77 -51.19
N ASP A 678 -12.67 -3.77 -49.99
CA ASP A 678 -13.28 -4.45 -48.84
C ASP A 678 -12.93 -3.84 -47.46
N ASP A 679 -13.97 -3.66 -46.64
CA ASP A 679 -13.89 -3.18 -45.26
C ASP A 679 -13.34 -4.27 -44.31
N VAL A 680 -12.33 -3.96 -43.50
CA VAL A 680 -11.85 -4.90 -42.47
C VAL A 680 -12.88 -5.04 -41.34
N GLN A 681 -13.73 -6.06 -41.44
CA GLN A 681 -14.59 -6.48 -40.35
C GLN A 681 -13.77 -7.00 -39.17
N ILE A 682 -13.87 -6.30 -38.03
CA ILE A 682 -13.41 -6.82 -36.74
C ILE A 682 -14.34 -7.96 -36.33
N SER A 683 -13.83 -9.20 -36.31
CA SER A 683 -14.59 -10.37 -35.90
C SER A 683 -14.84 -10.37 -34.38
N HIS A 684 -16.09 -10.59 -33.99
CA HIS A 684 -16.53 -10.54 -32.61
C HIS A 684 -16.08 -11.77 -31.80
N VAL A 685 -15.33 -11.57 -30.73
CA VAL A 685 -15.30 -12.50 -29.60
C VAL A 685 -16.53 -12.23 -28.73
N ARG A 686 -17.34 -13.27 -28.48
CA ARG A 686 -18.62 -13.18 -27.79
C ARG A 686 -18.45 -12.89 -26.30
N ARG A 687 -18.97 -11.75 -25.83
CA ARG A 687 -19.16 -11.45 -24.40
C ARG A 687 -20.59 -11.81 -24.00
N ALA A 688 -20.78 -12.81 -23.14
CA ALA A 688 -22.11 -13.19 -22.68
C ALA A 688 -22.74 -12.03 -21.87
N SER A 689 -24.01 -11.72 -22.16
CA SER A 689 -24.75 -10.67 -21.46
C SER A 689 -25.62 -11.27 -20.38
N ALA A 690 -25.46 -10.83 -19.13
CA ALA A 690 -26.43 -11.11 -18.07
C ALA A 690 -27.77 -10.44 -18.43
N ARG A 691 -28.85 -11.22 -18.51
CA ARG A 691 -30.21 -10.71 -18.63
C ARG A 691 -30.83 -10.52 -17.25
N ASN A 692 -31.59 -9.45 -17.12
CA ASN A 692 -32.37 -9.10 -15.94
C ASN A 692 -33.84 -9.44 -16.22
N GLU A 693 -34.42 -10.40 -15.51
CA GLU A 693 -35.86 -10.72 -15.57
C GLU A 693 -36.46 -10.78 -14.17
N SER A 694 -37.78 -10.64 -14.10
CA SER A 694 -38.49 -9.91 -13.05
C SER A 694 -38.98 -10.74 -11.85
N SER A 695 -39.00 -10.08 -10.69
CA SER A 695 -39.71 -10.48 -9.48
C SER A 695 -41.22 -10.68 -9.69
N ASP A 696 -41.77 -11.78 -9.18
CA ASP A 696 -43.16 -11.89 -8.67
C ASP A 696 -43.50 -13.29 -8.07
N ALA A 697 -42.57 -14.26 -8.07
CA ALA A 697 -42.83 -15.65 -7.65
C ALA A 697 -42.58 -15.97 -6.15
N ASP A 698 -41.80 -15.16 -5.43
CA ASP A 698 -41.21 -15.61 -4.15
C ASP A 698 -42.14 -15.51 -2.92
N ALA A 699 -43.21 -14.72 -2.99
CA ALA A 699 -44.09 -14.49 -1.84
C ALA A 699 -44.92 -15.73 -1.43
N ALA A 700 -45.25 -16.60 -2.39
CA ALA A 700 -46.04 -17.81 -2.12
C ALA A 700 -45.20 -18.94 -1.50
N THR A 701 -43.93 -19.05 -1.90
CA THR A 701 -43.02 -20.13 -1.48
C THR A 701 -42.54 -19.93 -0.04
N ALA A 702 -42.28 -18.68 0.37
CA ALA A 702 -41.86 -18.36 1.74
C ALA A 702 -42.92 -18.73 2.80
N ALA A 703 -44.21 -18.57 2.48
CA ALA A 703 -45.31 -18.91 3.40
C ALA A 703 -45.47 -20.44 3.61
N ALA A 704 -45.10 -21.26 2.62
CA ALA A 704 -45.19 -22.72 2.72
C ALA A 704 -44.06 -23.31 3.60
N ILE A 705 -42.87 -22.72 3.56
CA ILE A 705 -41.69 -23.20 4.33
C ILE A 705 -41.86 -22.90 5.82
N ALA A 706 -42.45 -21.76 6.19
CA ALA A 706 -42.70 -21.39 7.60
C ALA A 706 -43.68 -22.34 8.32
N ALA A 707 -44.50 -23.10 7.60
CA ALA A 707 -45.47 -24.05 8.17
C ALA A 707 -44.86 -25.46 8.45
N ALA A 708 -43.65 -25.75 7.97
CA ALA A 708 -43.08 -27.10 7.99
C ALA A 708 -42.13 -27.37 9.18
N SER A 709 -41.74 -26.35 9.94
CA SER A 709 -40.64 -26.42 10.93
C SER A 709 -41.07 -26.58 12.39
N ALA A 710 -42.30 -27.02 12.65
CA ALA A 710 -42.94 -26.86 13.97
C ALA A 710 -43.10 -28.13 14.83
N ASP A 711 -42.72 -29.31 14.35
CA ASP A 711 -43.13 -30.58 14.99
C ASP A 711 -42.10 -31.73 14.91
N ASP A 712 -40.88 -31.51 15.43
CA ASP A 712 -40.05 -32.63 15.90
C ASP A 712 -39.08 -32.21 17.02
N GLY A 713 -39.43 -32.51 18.27
CA GLY A 713 -38.63 -32.19 19.46
C GLY A 713 -39.23 -32.82 20.73
N PRO A 714 -38.40 -33.22 21.72
CA PRO A 714 -38.89 -33.93 22.90
C PRO A 714 -39.83 -33.04 23.74
N ALA A 715 -41.05 -33.55 23.99
CA ALA A 715 -42.13 -32.79 24.60
C ALA A 715 -41.76 -32.22 25.99
N GLY A 716 -41.89 -30.89 26.14
CA GLY A 716 -41.72 -30.17 27.42
C GLY A 716 -40.59 -29.14 27.46
N VAL A 717 -39.87 -28.92 26.36
CA VAL A 717 -38.68 -28.03 26.32
C VAL A 717 -38.84 -26.96 25.24
N LYS A 718 -38.49 -25.71 25.57
CA LYS A 718 -38.54 -24.54 24.67
C LYS A 718 -37.13 -24.02 24.38
N VAL A 719 -36.71 -24.10 23.11
CA VAL A 719 -35.37 -23.69 22.68
C VAL A 719 -35.31 -22.19 22.44
N CYS A 720 -34.33 -21.51 23.04
CA CYS A 720 -34.13 -20.08 22.82
C CYS A 720 -33.61 -19.80 21.41
N SER A 721 -34.36 -19.02 20.62
CA SER A 721 -33.96 -18.59 19.26
C SER A 721 -32.66 -17.79 19.21
N HIS A 722 -32.24 -17.18 20.32
CA HIS A 722 -31.05 -16.31 20.39
C HIS A 722 -29.77 -17.00 20.88
N CYS A 723 -29.88 -18.02 21.73
CA CYS A 723 -28.71 -18.70 22.33
C CYS A 723 -28.79 -20.23 22.35
N THR A 724 -29.78 -20.80 21.66
CA THR A 724 -30.08 -22.25 21.52
C THR A 724 -30.21 -23.05 22.82
N TYR A 725 -30.21 -22.39 23.99
CA TYR A 725 -30.42 -23.04 25.27
C TYR A 725 -31.84 -23.64 25.38
N HIS A 726 -31.92 -24.80 26.04
CA HIS A 726 -33.13 -25.58 26.24
C HIS A 726 -33.76 -25.20 27.58
N ASN A 727 -34.85 -24.43 27.54
CA ASN A 727 -35.55 -23.92 28.73
C ASN A 727 -36.80 -24.77 29.03
N GLU A 728 -37.31 -24.73 30.25
CA GLU A 728 -38.59 -25.36 30.58
C GLU A 728 -39.74 -24.78 29.73
N SER A 729 -40.73 -25.60 29.35
CA SER A 729 -41.89 -25.14 28.56
C SER A 729 -42.71 -24.01 29.18
N SER A 730 -42.58 -23.75 30.48
CA SER A 730 -43.22 -22.66 31.21
C SER A 730 -42.39 -21.36 31.27
N ALA A 731 -41.15 -21.36 30.78
CA ALA A 731 -40.30 -20.18 30.79
C ALA A 731 -40.76 -19.13 29.75
N ILE A 732 -40.85 -17.88 30.19
CA ILE A 732 -41.21 -16.72 29.35
C ILE A 732 -39.94 -16.08 28.77
N ASP A 733 -38.91 -15.93 29.62
CA ASP A 733 -37.58 -15.43 29.27
C ASP A 733 -36.54 -16.55 29.43
N CYS A 734 -35.45 -16.47 28.67
CA CYS A 734 -34.40 -17.48 28.69
C CYS A 734 -33.54 -17.40 29.95
N GLU A 735 -33.33 -18.53 30.62
CA GLU A 735 -32.54 -18.60 31.86
C GLU A 735 -31.08 -18.16 31.68
N ILE A 736 -30.51 -18.33 30.48
CA ILE A 736 -29.10 -18.04 30.18
C ILE A 736 -28.89 -16.60 29.70
N CYS A 737 -29.75 -16.07 28.82
CA CYS A 737 -29.54 -14.75 28.20
C CYS A 737 -30.56 -13.67 28.61
N GLY A 738 -31.61 -14.01 29.36
CA GLY A 738 -32.63 -13.07 29.82
C GLY A 738 -33.49 -12.45 28.72
N LEU A 739 -33.45 -13.00 27.50
CA LEU A 739 -34.28 -12.58 26.37
C LEU A 739 -35.56 -13.43 26.26
N PRO A 740 -36.68 -12.89 25.75
CA PRO A 740 -37.91 -13.65 25.56
C PRO A 740 -37.72 -14.90 24.70
N LEU A 741 -38.45 -15.96 25.04
CA LEU A 741 -38.43 -17.27 24.37
C LEU A 741 -39.51 -17.41 23.30
#